data_AF-A0A7C4KYV3-F1
#
_entry.id   AF-A0A7C4KYV3-F1
#
_cell.length_a   1.000
_cell.length_b   1.000
_cell.length_c   1.000
_cell.angle_alpha   90.00
_cell.angle_beta   90.00
_cell.angle_gamma   90.00
#
_symmetry.space_group_name_H-M   'P 1'
#
loop_
_entity.id
_entity.type
_entity.pdbx_description
1 polymer ?
#
loop_
_entity_poly.entity_id
_entity_poly.type
_entity_poly.pdbx_seq_one_letter_code
_entity_poly.pdbx_strand_id
1 'polypeptide(L)'
;MPAALEKFRLLKEKIKRYSMNRVHQLHQLGQSLWYDNIQRSLLENGKLAQFIEQGLIRGVTSNPSIFHNAIARSNDYDAALKPMAWSGWSAEQIFTQLAIEDIQAAADLFRSLYEESNAADGFVSLEVNPLLANDTSGTVAEAKRLWSLVNRPNLMIKIPATPEGIPAIRQSIAEGINVNVTLIFSLTRYAQVIDAYLSGLEDRLANGLPIDRIASVASFFVSRVDTKVDQLLNEIIQKEESNAALAQSLLGKAAIANARLAYALFLEKFSEQRFISLREKGARTQRPLWASTSTKNPAYRDVIYVEELIGPDTVNTVPPQTLEAFTDHGKAQIKLGADVQAEQKVIQQLEQLGISMDRVTYELEIEGVKAFADAFTALQQAIEKRLQAALEELGPLRGILPTALQRQEQEQVIQRIFELDASLWTDNPKGQAEIRQRLGWLHSPKNSRNLIEDYRQLSESCRKDGLTHALLLGMGGSSLAPEVLRLTFGVGKLAEVDALDLAILDSTDPQQVQEAARRAPIEQTLFIVSSKSGTTSEVNAFFDYFWHLAADRLGEKAAAHFVAITDPGTPLEKLARERGFRAMLPGIPQVGGRYSALTPFGLFPAALLGMNLETLLQRAERMMTQCLPNTPAARNPGLVLGTLLGEAALEGRDKLTILAEPPFESFGSWLEQLIAESTGKEGRGIIPIDLEPPVSVDRYGDDRLFVCFRSSGSLDERVTALRQAGQPVLVFDLKDVYELGAEFYRWEMAIAVASAVLGINGFDQPDVQDNKDRTAQKIAEYRRIGVLDEGQPLWESNQCKIFGKVLEDLSNASHPREIIQLFLNQARKDDYIAINAYLPRNPETTQALQQLRRSILEKTGCATTLGFGPRFLHSTGQLHKGGPDRALFLQITREISEDVVIPGQGITFGIMERAQALGDLEALLARQRRVIRLHLTTGQVQDLI
;
A
#
# COMPACT_ATOMS: atom_id res chain seq x y z
N MET A 1 -29.76 30.78 22.92
CA MET A 1 -30.40 30.73 21.57
C MET A 1 -29.52 30.16 20.43
N PRO A 2 -28.17 30.14 20.45
CA PRO A 2 -27.37 29.62 19.32
C PRO A 2 -27.51 28.10 19.07
N ALA A 3 -27.53 27.28 20.12
CA ALA A 3 -27.58 25.81 20.00
C ALA A 3 -28.89 25.28 19.36
N ALA A 4 -30.00 25.99 19.53
CA ALA A 4 -31.28 25.63 18.90
C ALA A 4 -31.29 25.97 17.40
N LEU A 5 -30.65 27.09 17.02
CA LEU A 5 -30.47 27.51 15.63
C LEU A 5 -29.49 26.61 14.86
N GLU A 6 -28.41 26.15 15.51
CA GLU A 6 -27.48 25.14 14.98
C GLU A 6 -28.20 23.81 14.70
N LYS A 7 -29.00 23.34 15.67
CA LYS A 7 -29.80 22.11 15.53
C LYS A 7 -30.84 22.25 14.42
N PHE A 8 -31.47 23.42 14.28
CA PHE A 8 -32.43 23.70 13.21
C PHE A 8 -31.76 23.83 11.84
N ARG A 9 -30.52 24.32 11.77
CA ARG A 9 -29.72 24.39 10.54
C ARG A 9 -29.24 23.02 10.10
N LEU A 10 -28.73 22.20 11.02
CA LEU A 10 -28.37 20.80 10.78
C LEU A 10 -29.59 19.94 10.44
N LEU A 11 -30.74 20.21 11.06
CA LEU A 11 -32.01 19.57 10.71
C LEU A 11 -32.50 20.05 9.33
N LYS A 12 -32.33 21.32 8.97
CA LYS A 12 -32.61 21.83 7.62
C LYS A 12 -31.65 21.31 6.58
N GLU A 13 -30.36 21.13 6.87
CA GLU A 13 -29.38 20.50 5.97
C GLU A 13 -29.62 19.00 5.84
N LYS A 14 -30.02 18.31 6.92
CA LYS A 14 -30.59 16.95 6.86
C LYS A 14 -31.84 16.96 5.97
N ILE A 15 -32.83 17.80 6.22
CA ILE A 15 -34.07 17.88 5.44
C ILE A 15 -33.82 18.31 3.98
N LYS A 16 -32.79 19.13 3.69
CA LYS A 16 -32.36 19.48 2.33
C LYS A 16 -31.67 18.31 1.61
N ARG A 17 -30.92 17.47 2.33
CA ARG A 17 -30.44 16.15 1.83
C ARG A 17 -31.57 15.15 1.67
N TYR A 18 -32.64 15.28 2.46
CA TYR A 18 -33.86 14.45 2.44
C TYR A 18 -34.99 15.05 1.59
N SER A 19 -34.69 15.92 0.62
CA SER A 19 -35.53 16.02 -0.58
C SER A 19 -35.59 14.61 -1.16
N MET A 20 -36.69 13.87 -0.95
CA MET A 20 -36.81 12.44 -1.25
C MET A 20 -36.15 12.12 -2.59
N ASN A 21 -34.94 11.55 -2.53
CA ASN A 21 -34.24 11.11 -3.72
C ASN A 21 -35.13 10.04 -4.38
N ARG A 22 -35.32 10.12 -5.70
CA ARG A 22 -36.16 9.22 -6.50
C ARG A 22 -35.91 7.75 -6.19
N VAL A 23 -34.67 7.40 -5.84
CA VAL A 23 -34.29 6.06 -5.39
C VAL A 23 -35.02 5.64 -4.11
N HIS A 24 -35.14 6.52 -3.11
CA HIS A 24 -35.89 6.22 -1.89
C HIS A 24 -37.38 6.01 -2.17
N GLN A 25 -37.96 6.80 -3.09
CA GLN A 25 -39.34 6.61 -3.51
C GLN A 25 -39.50 5.23 -4.17
N LEU A 26 -38.58 4.84 -5.05
CA LEU A 26 -38.56 3.52 -5.67
C LEU A 26 -38.46 2.40 -4.60
N HIS A 27 -37.66 2.57 -3.55
CA HIS A 27 -37.59 1.62 -2.43
C HIS A 27 -38.90 1.51 -1.64
N GLN A 28 -39.59 2.62 -1.42
CA GLN A 28 -40.92 2.61 -0.78
C GLN A 28 -41.98 1.89 -1.61
N LEU A 29 -41.80 1.82 -2.94
CA LEU A 29 -42.66 1.05 -3.84
C LEU A 29 -42.31 -0.45 -3.86
N GLY A 30 -41.36 -0.89 -3.04
CA GLY A 30 -40.99 -2.30 -2.86
C GLY A 30 -39.98 -2.83 -3.87
N GLN A 31 -39.26 -1.96 -4.58
CA GLN A 31 -38.14 -2.35 -5.45
C GLN A 31 -36.78 -1.98 -4.84
N SER A 32 -35.84 -2.92 -4.78
CA SER A 32 -34.45 -2.63 -4.39
C SER A 32 -33.60 -2.30 -5.63
N LEU A 33 -32.77 -1.25 -5.56
CA LEU A 33 -31.73 -1.01 -6.57
C LEU A 33 -30.41 -1.63 -6.14
N TRP A 34 -29.85 -2.47 -6.99
CA TRP A 34 -28.52 -3.03 -6.84
C TRP A 34 -27.56 -2.39 -7.85
N TYR A 35 -26.29 -2.33 -7.50
CA TYR A 35 -25.24 -1.76 -8.34
C TYR A 35 -24.56 -2.85 -9.15
N ASP A 36 -24.65 -2.77 -10.48
CA ASP A 36 -24.08 -3.76 -11.41
C ASP A 36 -22.64 -3.40 -11.80
N ASN A 37 -21.78 -3.24 -10.79
CA ASN A 37 -20.35 -3.00 -10.96
C ASN A 37 -19.61 -3.27 -9.65
N ILE A 38 -18.35 -3.70 -9.75
CA ILE A 38 -17.43 -3.76 -8.62
C ILE A 38 -16.03 -3.35 -9.10
N GLN A 39 -15.42 -2.41 -8.39
CA GLN A 39 -14.06 -1.94 -8.65
C GLN A 39 -13.39 -1.68 -7.30
N ARG A 40 -12.16 -2.16 -7.17
CA ARG A 40 -11.36 -2.01 -5.95
C ARG A 40 -11.20 -0.55 -5.51
N SER A 41 -11.01 0.39 -6.43
CA SER A 41 -10.97 1.82 -6.10
C SER A 41 -12.27 2.34 -5.44
N LEU A 42 -13.46 1.85 -5.82
CA LEU A 42 -14.73 2.24 -5.19
C LEU A 42 -14.86 1.74 -3.75
N LEU A 43 -14.23 0.61 -3.43
CA LEU A 43 -14.17 0.05 -2.08
C LEU A 43 -13.21 0.86 -1.21
N GLU A 44 -12.04 1.19 -1.75
CA GLU A 44 -10.95 1.81 -0.99
C GLU A 44 -11.14 3.32 -0.75
N ASN A 45 -11.75 4.03 -1.69
CA ASN A 45 -11.99 5.47 -1.56
C ASN A 45 -13.28 5.82 -0.79
N GLY A 46 -14.00 4.82 -0.27
CA GLY A 46 -15.23 5.00 0.51
C GLY A 46 -16.47 5.34 -0.32
N LYS A 47 -16.39 5.42 -1.65
CA LYS A 47 -17.53 5.78 -2.50
C LYS A 47 -18.65 4.74 -2.45
N LEU A 48 -18.31 3.45 -2.40
CA LEU A 48 -19.34 2.40 -2.24
C LEU A 48 -20.05 2.53 -0.88
N ALA A 49 -19.29 2.74 0.21
CA ALA A 49 -19.86 2.98 1.54
C ALA A 49 -20.81 4.17 1.53
N GLN A 50 -20.41 5.27 0.88
CA GLN A 50 -21.25 6.46 0.72
C GLN A 50 -22.55 6.17 -0.04
N PHE A 51 -22.52 5.34 -1.09
CA PHE A 51 -23.75 4.94 -1.82
C PHE A 51 -24.71 4.14 -0.94
N ILE A 52 -24.18 3.28 -0.08
CA ILE A 52 -24.96 2.48 0.88
C ILE A 52 -25.59 3.40 1.93
N GLU A 53 -24.80 4.26 2.57
CA GLU A 53 -25.25 5.20 3.60
C GLU A 53 -26.31 6.19 3.10
N GLN A 54 -26.19 6.61 1.83
CA GLN A 54 -27.17 7.48 1.18
C GLN A 54 -28.42 6.74 0.69
N GLY A 55 -28.50 5.41 0.88
CA GLY A 55 -29.61 4.60 0.40
C GLY A 55 -29.77 4.62 -1.13
N LEU A 56 -28.69 4.86 -1.87
CA LEU A 56 -28.71 4.83 -3.35
C LEU A 56 -28.72 3.40 -3.88
N ILE A 57 -28.12 2.48 -3.14
CA ILE A 57 -27.97 1.07 -3.51
C ILE A 57 -28.23 0.19 -2.29
N ARG A 58 -28.75 -1.02 -2.54
CA ARG A 58 -29.13 -2.01 -1.53
C ARG A 58 -28.51 -3.39 -1.77
N GLY A 59 -27.59 -3.50 -2.72
CA GLY A 59 -26.83 -4.70 -3.04
C GLY A 59 -25.91 -4.46 -4.23
N VAL A 60 -25.06 -5.44 -4.55
CA VAL A 60 -24.09 -5.38 -5.67
C VAL A 60 -24.11 -6.70 -6.45
N THR A 61 -23.98 -6.60 -7.78
CA THR A 61 -23.71 -7.75 -8.65
C THR A 61 -22.35 -7.63 -9.33
N SER A 62 -21.68 -8.78 -9.47
CA SER A 62 -20.50 -8.93 -10.33
C SER A 62 -20.79 -9.92 -11.46
N ASN A 63 -19.92 -9.89 -12.48
CA ASN A 63 -19.89 -10.83 -13.59
C ASN A 63 -18.48 -10.80 -14.23
N PRO A 64 -18.14 -11.76 -15.11
CA PRO A 64 -16.81 -11.82 -15.74
C PRO A 64 -16.42 -10.55 -16.51
N SER A 65 -17.37 -9.89 -17.19
CA SER A 65 -17.09 -8.65 -17.93
C SER A 65 -16.78 -7.46 -17.00
N ILE A 66 -17.43 -7.39 -15.83
CA ILE A 66 -17.15 -6.39 -14.80
C ILE A 66 -15.72 -6.57 -14.28
N PHE A 67 -15.34 -7.80 -13.90
CA PHE A 67 -13.97 -8.08 -13.45
C PHE A 67 -12.94 -7.89 -14.56
N HIS A 68 -13.24 -8.27 -15.81
CA HIS A 68 -12.39 -7.97 -16.95
C HIS A 68 -12.13 -6.46 -17.05
N ASN A 69 -13.17 -5.63 -16.99
CA ASN A 69 -12.98 -4.19 -17.06
C ASN A 69 -12.22 -3.64 -15.85
N ALA A 70 -12.51 -4.13 -14.64
CA ALA A 70 -11.83 -3.68 -13.43
C ALA A 70 -10.34 -4.07 -13.42
N ILE A 71 -10.01 -5.32 -13.76
CA ILE A 71 -8.66 -5.85 -13.67
C ILE A 71 -7.86 -5.51 -14.94
N ALA A 72 -8.39 -5.69 -16.14
CA ALA A 72 -7.62 -5.50 -17.36
C ALA A 72 -7.41 -4.03 -17.75
N ARG A 73 -8.30 -3.12 -17.33
CA ARG A 73 -8.28 -1.70 -17.75
C ARG A 73 -7.92 -0.72 -16.64
N SER A 74 -7.43 -1.20 -15.50
CA SER A 74 -6.97 -0.36 -14.41
C SER A 74 -5.72 -0.90 -13.74
N ASN A 75 -5.03 -0.03 -13.01
CA ASN A 75 -3.87 -0.36 -12.19
C ASN A 75 -4.25 -0.64 -10.72
N ASP A 76 -5.55 -0.71 -10.39
CA ASP A 76 -6.04 -0.86 -9.02
C ASP A 76 -5.58 -2.17 -8.36
N TYR A 77 -5.22 -3.16 -9.16
CA TYR A 77 -4.84 -4.50 -8.72
C TYR A 77 -3.33 -4.77 -8.78
N ASP A 78 -2.50 -3.85 -9.32
CA ASP A 78 -1.06 -4.12 -9.54
C ASP A 78 -0.35 -4.50 -8.25
N ALA A 79 -0.56 -3.73 -7.17
CA ALA A 79 0.08 -3.97 -5.88
C ALA A 79 -0.29 -5.34 -5.26
N ALA A 80 -1.46 -5.88 -5.58
CA ALA A 80 -1.89 -7.21 -5.13
C ALA A 80 -1.44 -8.32 -6.06
N LEU A 81 -1.46 -8.06 -7.38
CA LEU A 81 -1.12 -9.03 -8.42
C LEU A 81 0.37 -9.35 -8.43
N LYS A 82 1.25 -8.34 -8.30
CA LYS A 82 2.70 -8.54 -8.41
C LYS A 82 3.25 -9.58 -7.41
N PRO A 83 2.96 -9.50 -6.09
CA PRO A 83 3.43 -10.52 -5.15
C PRO A 83 2.99 -11.94 -5.52
N MET A 84 1.72 -12.11 -5.94
CA MET A 84 1.19 -13.43 -6.31
C MET A 84 1.83 -13.95 -7.60
N ALA A 85 2.03 -13.07 -8.59
CA ALA A 85 2.72 -13.41 -9.82
C ALA A 85 4.17 -13.84 -9.56
N TRP A 86 4.90 -13.07 -8.76
CA TRP A 86 6.26 -13.39 -8.31
C TRP A 86 6.36 -14.73 -7.57
N SER A 87 5.29 -15.12 -6.89
CA SER A 87 5.17 -16.40 -6.18
C SER A 87 4.82 -17.59 -7.08
N GLY A 88 4.59 -17.37 -8.38
CA GLY A 88 4.26 -18.41 -9.34
C GLY A 88 2.79 -18.83 -9.36
N TRP A 89 1.88 -18.02 -8.83
CA TRP A 89 0.44 -18.30 -8.92
C TRP A 89 -0.07 -18.18 -10.36
N SER A 90 -1.03 -19.03 -10.73
CA SER A 90 -1.69 -18.98 -12.04
C SER A 90 -2.65 -17.80 -12.16
N ALA A 91 -3.01 -17.43 -13.39
CA ALA A 91 -4.02 -16.41 -13.65
C ALA A 91 -5.37 -16.70 -12.95
N GLU A 92 -5.76 -17.97 -12.85
CA GLU A 92 -6.99 -18.39 -12.19
C GLU A 92 -6.91 -18.24 -10.66
N GLN A 93 -5.78 -18.61 -10.05
CA GLN A 93 -5.54 -18.42 -8.62
C GLN A 93 -5.56 -16.93 -8.25
N ILE A 94 -4.88 -16.11 -9.05
CA ILE A 94 -4.85 -14.64 -8.88
C ILE A 94 -6.26 -14.06 -9.03
N PHE A 95 -6.98 -14.40 -10.11
CA PHE A 95 -8.36 -13.94 -10.29
C PHE A 95 -9.23 -14.29 -9.09
N THR A 96 -9.20 -15.55 -8.67
CA THR A 96 -10.01 -16.06 -7.56
C THR A 96 -9.74 -15.28 -6.28
N GLN A 97 -8.46 -15.08 -5.94
CA GLN A 97 -8.06 -14.33 -4.75
C GLN A 97 -8.53 -12.86 -4.81
N LEU A 98 -8.30 -12.17 -5.94
CA LEU A 98 -8.71 -10.77 -6.10
C LEU A 98 -10.24 -10.61 -6.02
N ALA A 99 -10.98 -11.51 -6.66
CA ALA A 99 -12.44 -11.50 -6.63
C ALA A 99 -12.98 -11.77 -5.22
N ILE A 100 -12.41 -12.74 -4.49
CA ILE A 100 -12.81 -13.02 -3.10
C ILE A 100 -12.58 -11.81 -2.19
N GLU A 101 -11.39 -11.18 -2.28
CA GLU A 101 -11.06 -9.98 -1.48
C GLU A 101 -12.08 -8.86 -1.70
N ASP A 102 -12.39 -8.56 -2.96
CA ASP A 102 -13.32 -7.48 -3.30
C ASP A 102 -14.76 -7.81 -2.87
N ILE A 103 -15.18 -9.06 -3.04
CA ILE A 103 -16.52 -9.53 -2.62
C ILE A 103 -16.65 -9.56 -1.10
N GLN A 104 -15.63 -9.97 -0.36
CA GLN A 104 -15.61 -9.89 1.10
C GLN A 104 -15.70 -8.45 1.59
N ALA A 105 -14.88 -7.55 1.03
CA ALA A 105 -14.91 -6.13 1.38
C ALA A 105 -16.28 -5.49 1.08
N ALA A 106 -16.87 -5.78 -0.08
CA ALA A 106 -18.22 -5.32 -0.40
C ALA A 106 -19.26 -5.91 0.57
N ALA A 107 -19.19 -7.21 0.87
CA ALA A 107 -20.12 -7.87 1.79
C ALA A 107 -20.03 -7.29 3.20
N ASP A 108 -18.82 -6.96 3.66
CA ASP A 108 -18.59 -6.32 4.97
C ASP A 108 -19.19 -4.90 5.00
N LEU A 109 -19.07 -4.12 3.92
CA LEU A 109 -19.72 -2.81 3.81
C LEU A 109 -21.26 -2.89 3.82
N PHE A 110 -21.84 -3.93 3.21
CA PHE A 110 -23.29 -4.14 3.20
C PHE A 110 -23.83 -4.81 4.47
N ARG A 111 -22.96 -5.19 5.42
CA ARG A 111 -23.35 -6.03 6.55
C ARG A 111 -24.44 -5.40 7.41
N SER A 112 -24.32 -4.12 7.74
CA SER A 112 -25.33 -3.40 8.54
C SER A 112 -26.68 -3.38 7.84
N LEU A 113 -26.71 -3.09 6.53
CA LEU A 113 -27.95 -3.11 5.75
C LEU A 113 -28.58 -4.51 5.69
N TYR A 114 -27.76 -5.55 5.54
CA TYR A 114 -28.23 -6.93 5.56
C TYR A 114 -28.93 -7.28 6.89
N GLU A 115 -28.37 -6.84 8.02
CA GLU A 115 -28.97 -7.08 9.34
C GLU A 115 -30.24 -6.24 9.56
N GLU A 116 -30.19 -4.94 9.27
CA GLU A 116 -31.33 -4.01 9.42
C GLU A 116 -32.52 -4.37 8.55
N SER A 117 -32.27 -4.86 7.33
CA SER A 117 -33.31 -5.33 6.42
C SER A 117 -33.80 -6.75 6.73
N ASN A 118 -33.33 -7.36 7.82
CA ASN A 118 -33.57 -8.76 8.18
C ASN A 118 -33.30 -9.71 6.98
N ALA A 119 -32.13 -9.56 6.36
CA ALA A 119 -31.68 -10.30 5.19
C ALA A 119 -32.60 -10.17 3.95
N ALA A 120 -33.35 -9.07 3.83
CA ALA A 120 -34.05 -8.74 2.58
C ALA A 120 -33.10 -8.13 1.56
N ASP A 121 -32.14 -7.31 1.99
CA ASP A 121 -31.14 -6.65 1.14
C ASP A 121 -29.73 -6.80 1.71
N GLY A 122 -28.78 -6.04 1.18
CA GLY A 122 -27.38 -6.06 1.60
C GLY A 122 -26.59 -7.24 1.01
N PHE A 123 -27.04 -7.79 -0.11
CA PHE A 123 -26.38 -8.92 -0.77
C PHE A 123 -25.31 -8.49 -1.77
N VAL A 124 -24.28 -9.32 -1.90
CA VAL A 124 -23.24 -9.19 -2.91
C VAL A 124 -23.17 -10.50 -3.69
N SER A 125 -23.26 -10.43 -5.03
CA SER A 125 -23.23 -11.62 -5.88
C SER A 125 -21.85 -11.89 -6.48
N LEU A 126 -21.39 -13.14 -6.44
CA LEU A 126 -20.19 -13.65 -7.12
C LEU A 126 -20.59 -14.82 -8.03
N GLU A 127 -20.18 -14.77 -9.29
CA GLU A 127 -20.51 -15.78 -10.29
C GLU A 127 -19.55 -16.98 -10.25
N VAL A 128 -20.09 -18.19 -10.45
CA VAL A 128 -19.28 -19.38 -10.71
C VAL A 128 -18.52 -19.23 -12.04
N ASN A 129 -17.50 -20.06 -12.26
CA ASN A 129 -16.80 -20.09 -13.53
C ASN A 129 -17.79 -20.36 -14.70
N PRO A 130 -17.96 -19.44 -15.67
CA PRO A 130 -18.93 -19.60 -16.75
C PRO A 130 -18.67 -20.81 -17.65
N LEU A 131 -17.44 -21.35 -17.66
CA LEU A 131 -17.10 -22.57 -18.40
C LEU A 131 -17.79 -23.82 -17.83
N LEU A 132 -18.33 -23.75 -16.61
CA LEU A 132 -19.07 -24.81 -15.95
C LEU A 132 -20.58 -24.75 -16.23
N ALA A 133 -21.06 -23.79 -17.04
CA ALA A 133 -22.50 -23.58 -17.26
C ALA A 133 -23.26 -24.81 -17.80
N ASN A 134 -22.55 -25.75 -18.44
CA ASN A 134 -23.12 -27.02 -18.93
C ASN A 134 -22.63 -28.23 -18.10
N ASP A 135 -22.17 -28.03 -16.88
CA ASP A 135 -21.74 -29.07 -15.93
C ASP A 135 -22.39 -28.83 -14.56
N THR A 136 -23.43 -29.62 -14.26
CA THR A 136 -24.14 -29.57 -12.97
C THR A 136 -23.21 -29.85 -11.80
N SER A 137 -22.38 -30.90 -11.89
CA SER A 137 -21.56 -31.35 -10.76
C SER A 137 -20.44 -30.37 -10.48
N GLY A 138 -19.76 -29.90 -11.53
CA GLY A 138 -18.74 -28.85 -11.44
C GLY A 138 -19.30 -27.55 -10.88
N THR A 139 -20.48 -27.11 -11.35
CA THR A 139 -21.14 -25.89 -10.83
C THR A 139 -21.47 -25.99 -9.35
N VAL A 140 -21.99 -27.12 -8.87
CA VAL A 140 -22.29 -27.32 -7.44
C VAL A 140 -21.01 -27.32 -6.60
N ALA A 141 -19.97 -28.00 -7.07
CA ALA A 141 -18.68 -28.03 -6.38
C ALA A 141 -18.08 -26.61 -6.26
N GLU A 142 -18.14 -25.84 -7.34
CA GLU A 142 -17.65 -24.47 -7.36
C GLU A 142 -18.49 -23.53 -6.48
N ALA A 143 -19.82 -23.66 -6.49
CA ALA A 143 -20.69 -22.89 -5.62
C ALA A 143 -20.37 -23.12 -4.13
N LYS A 144 -20.17 -24.38 -3.73
CA LYS A 144 -19.74 -24.74 -2.36
C LYS A 144 -18.37 -24.15 -2.02
N ARG A 145 -17.42 -24.24 -2.96
CA ARG A 145 -16.06 -23.71 -2.79
C ARG A 145 -16.07 -22.20 -2.59
N LEU A 146 -16.72 -21.44 -3.47
CA LEU A 146 -16.81 -19.98 -3.38
C LEU A 146 -17.57 -19.53 -2.13
N TRP A 147 -18.66 -20.22 -1.77
CA TRP A 147 -19.40 -19.96 -0.54
C TRP A 147 -18.52 -20.08 0.70
N SER A 148 -17.73 -21.16 0.77
CA SER A 148 -16.80 -21.40 1.88
C SER A 148 -15.65 -20.41 1.93
N LEU A 149 -15.10 -20.00 0.78
CA LEU A 149 -13.95 -19.09 0.73
C LEU A 149 -14.33 -17.66 1.08
N VAL A 150 -15.45 -17.16 0.55
CA VAL A 150 -15.93 -15.82 0.87
C VAL A 150 -16.42 -15.76 2.31
N ASN A 151 -17.12 -16.80 2.80
CA ASN A 151 -17.57 -16.93 4.19
C ASN A 151 -18.25 -15.67 4.74
N ARG A 152 -19.29 -15.21 4.04
CA ARG A 152 -20.17 -14.11 4.45
C ARG A 152 -21.63 -14.50 4.23
N PRO A 153 -22.53 -14.29 5.20
CA PRO A 153 -23.92 -14.75 5.08
C PRO A 153 -24.75 -13.94 4.08
N ASN A 154 -24.26 -12.77 3.68
CA ASN A 154 -24.85 -11.91 2.67
C ASN A 154 -24.19 -12.05 1.29
N LEU A 155 -23.43 -13.12 1.07
CA LEU A 155 -23.04 -13.55 -0.28
C LEU A 155 -24.24 -14.17 -1.01
N MET A 156 -24.28 -14.01 -2.32
CA MET A 156 -25.02 -14.87 -3.24
C MET A 156 -24.07 -15.48 -4.26
N ILE A 157 -24.17 -16.79 -4.47
CA ILE A 157 -23.50 -17.45 -5.60
C ILE A 157 -24.39 -17.30 -6.83
N LYS A 158 -23.82 -16.77 -7.91
CA LYS A 158 -24.55 -16.52 -9.13
C LYS A 158 -24.37 -17.69 -10.09
N ILE A 159 -25.49 -18.34 -10.45
CA ILE A 159 -25.53 -19.58 -11.24
C ILE A 159 -26.42 -19.36 -12.48
N PRO A 160 -25.91 -19.62 -13.70
CA PRO A 160 -26.71 -19.57 -14.92
C PRO A 160 -27.90 -20.53 -14.90
N ALA A 161 -29.05 -20.08 -15.41
CA ALA A 161 -30.26 -20.90 -15.59
C ALA A 161 -30.21 -21.71 -16.89
N THR A 162 -29.10 -22.39 -17.17
CA THR A 162 -29.02 -23.39 -18.24
C THR A 162 -29.76 -24.67 -17.85
N PRO A 163 -30.06 -25.60 -18.76
CA PRO A 163 -30.64 -26.90 -18.39
C PRO A 163 -29.87 -27.62 -17.28
N GLU A 164 -28.53 -27.57 -17.33
CA GLU A 164 -27.61 -28.16 -16.35
C GLU A 164 -27.46 -27.30 -15.08
N GLY A 165 -27.70 -25.98 -15.18
CA GLY A 165 -27.70 -25.06 -14.06
C GLY A 165 -28.93 -25.20 -13.15
N ILE A 166 -30.10 -25.54 -13.70
CA ILE A 166 -31.34 -25.79 -12.93
C ILE A 166 -31.15 -26.80 -11.78
N PRO A 167 -30.65 -28.03 -12.02
CA PRO A 167 -30.39 -28.96 -10.92
C PRO A 167 -29.28 -28.46 -9.97
N ALA A 168 -28.28 -27.72 -10.47
CA ALA A 168 -27.24 -27.14 -9.62
C ALA A 168 -27.78 -26.06 -8.66
N ILE A 169 -28.75 -25.27 -9.11
CA ILE A 169 -29.47 -24.27 -8.29
C ILE A 169 -30.23 -24.98 -7.17
N ARG A 170 -31.04 -25.99 -7.50
CA ARG A 170 -31.78 -26.79 -6.51
C ARG A 170 -30.85 -27.35 -5.44
N GLN A 171 -29.75 -27.99 -5.86
CA GLN A 171 -28.80 -28.59 -4.95
C GLN A 171 -28.09 -27.53 -4.08
N SER A 172 -27.70 -26.39 -4.65
CA SER A 172 -27.05 -25.31 -3.89
C SER A 172 -27.99 -24.70 -2.84
N ILE A 173 -29.26 -24.50 -3.18
CA ILE A 173 -30.30 -24.05 -2.24
C ILE A 173 -30.49 -25.09 -1.12
N ALA A 174 -30.53 -26.39 -1.46
CA ALA A 174 -30.67 -27.46 -0.47
C ALA A 174 -29.52 -27.48 0.56
N GLU A 175 -28.30 -27.14 0.10
CA GLU A 175 -27.09 -27.01 0.93
C GLU A 175 -27.09 -25.74 1.79
N GLY A 176 -28.03 -24.81 1.56
CA GLY A 176 -28.17 -23.57 2.32
C GLY A 176 -27.38 -22.39 1.76
N ILE A 177 -27.01 -22.45 0.48
CA ILE A 177 -26.32 -21.38 -0.24
C ILE A 177 -27.35 -20.40 -0.77
N ASN A 178 -27.14 -19.10 -0.58
CA ASN A 178 -27.97 -18.10 -1.26
C ASN A 178 -27.61 -18.04 -2.75
N VAL A 179 -28.60 -18.06 -3.64
CA VAL A 179 -28.36 -18.14 -5.09
C VAL A 179 -28.94 -16.96 -5.84
N ASN A 180 -28.11 -16.25 -6.60
CA ASN A 180 -28.55 -15.34 -7.65
C ASN A 180 -28.64 -16.11 -8.97
N VAL A 181 -29.84 -16.49 -9.39
CA VAL A 181 -30.01 -17.21 -10.65
C VAL A 181 -29.89 -16.23 -11.81
N THR A 182 -29.04 -16.50 -12.80
CA THR A 182 -28.75 -15.56 -13.91
C THR A 182 -29.05 -16.12 -15.29
N LEU A 183 -29.01 -15.27 -16.33
CA LEU A 183 -29.28 -15.62 -17.72
C LEU A 183 -30.69 -16.17 -17.95
N ILE A 184 -31.68 -15.60 -17.26
CA ILE A 184 -33.10 -15.93 -17.47
C ILE A 184 -33.66 -14.99 -18.55
N PHE A 185 -34.13 -15.56 -19.66
CA PHE A 185 -34.73 -14.80 -20.77
C PHE A 185 -36.18 -15.17 -21.05
N SER A 186 -36.59 -16.41 -20.75
CA SER A 186 -37.91 -16.93 -21.09
C SER A 186 -38.77 -17.22 -19.85
N LEU A 187 -40.08 -17.17 -20.03
CA LEU A 187 -41.04 -17.55 -18.98
C LEU A 187 -40.92 -19.03 -18.62
N THR A 188 -40.69 -19.89 -19.61
CA THR A 188 -40.46 -21.33 -19.41
C THR A 188 -39.26 -21.57 -18.51
N ARG A 189 -38.13 -20.89 -18.78
CA ARG A 189 -36.95 -21.01 -17.92
C ARG A 189 -37.21 -20.43 -16.54
N TYR A 190 -37.90 -19.31 -16.45
CA TYR A 190 -38.21 -18.72 -15.15
C TYR A 190 -39.10 -19.64 -14.28
N ALA A 191 -40.08 -20.33 -14.88
CA ALA A 191 -40.87 -21.33 -14.18
C ALA A 191 -40.01 -22.47 -13.61
N GLN A 192 -39.03 -22.96 -14.38
CA GLN A 192 -38.08 -23.98 -13.91
C GLN A 192 -37.17 -23.47 -12.79
N VAL A 193 -36.79 -22.20 -12.83
CA VAL A 193 -35.99 -21.55 -11.77
C VAL A 193 -36.79 -21.47 -10.46
N ILE A 194 -38.06 -21.08 -10.53
CA ILE A 194 -38.96 -21.05 -9.37
C ILE A 194 -39.12 -22.48 -8.82
N ASP A 195 -39.36 -23.47 -9.68
CA ASP A 195 -39.50 -24.86 -9.27
C ASP A 195 -38.22 -25.40 -8.59
N ALA A 196 -37.04 -25.11 -9.13
CA ALA A 196 -35.76 -25.50 -8.54
C ALA A 196 -35.54 -24.86 -7.17
N TYR A 197 -35.92 -23.59 -7.00
CA TYR A 197 -35.85 -22.90 -5.71
C TYR A 197 -36.76 -23.54 -4.67
N LEU A 198 -38.05 -23.73 -4.99
CA LEU A 198 -39.01 -24.34 -4.08
C LEU A 198 -38.60 -25.78 -3.72
N SER A 199 -38.17 -26.56 -4.72
CA SER A 199 -37.70 -27.93 -4.52
C SER A 199 -36.44 -28.00 -3.65
N GLY A 200 -35.49 -27.06 -3.80
CA GLY A 200 -34.29 -27.02 -2.96
C GLY A 200 -34.62 -26.71 -1.50
N LEU A 201 -35.58 -25.83 -1.23
CA LEU A 201 -36.07 -25.57 0.13
C LEU A 201 -36.76 -26.80 0.72
N GLU A 202 -37.56 -27.51 -0.10
CA GLU A 202 -38.23 -28.75 0.28
C GLU A 202 -37.22 -29.86 0.62
N ASP A 203 -36.19 -30.04 -0.21
CA ASP A 203 -35.10 -31.00 0.05
C ASP A 203 -34.39 -30.70 1.36
N ARG A 204 -34.09 -29.43 1.62
CA ARG A 204 -33.44 -29.01 2.85
C ARG A 204 -34.30 -29.28 4.08
N LEU A 205 -35.58 -28.95 3.99
CA LEU A 205 -36.54 -29.16 5.06
C LEU A 205 -36.75 -30.67 5.33
N ALA A 206 -36.79 -31.49 4.28
CA ALA A 206 -36.86 -32.95 4.40
C ALA A 206 -35.64 -33.52 5.14
N ASN A 207 -34.48 -32.86 5.04
CA ASN A 207 -33.28 -33.17 5.80
C ASN A 207 -33.25 -32.56 7.22
N GLY A 208 -34.34 -31.93 7.68
CA GLY A 208 -34.44 -31.34 9.02
C GLY A 208 -33.65 -30.05 9.22
N LEU A 209 -33.21 -29.40 8.13
CA LEU A 209 -32.40 -28.18 8.17
C LEU A 209 -33.27 -26.92 8.00
N PRO A 210 -32.89 -25.77 8.60
CA PRO A 210 -33.68 -24.55 8.54
C PRO A 210 -33.61 -23.87 7.16
N ILE A 211 -34.69 -23.16 6.80
CA ILE A 211 -34.87 -22.48 5.51
C ILE A 211 -35.08 -20.96 5.63
N ASP A 212 -35.05 -20.41 6.85
CA ASP A 212 -35.37 -19.01 7.20
C ASP A 212 -34.29 -17.99 6.82
N ARG A 213 -33.09 -18.47 6.52
CA ARG A 213 -31.91 -17.69 6.13
C ARG A 213 -31.43 -17.94 4.70
N ILE A 214 -32.24 -18.58 3.87
CA ILE A 214 -31.93 -18.80 2.45
C ILE A 214 -32.61 -17.74 1.61
N ALA A 215 -31.82 -16.98 0.86
CA ALA A 215 -32.29 -15.98 -0.07
C ALA A 215 -31.95 -16.37 -1.51
N SER A 216 -32.84 -16.02 -2.43
CA SER A 216 -32.58 -16.14 -3.85
C SER A 216 -33.19 -14.98 -4.63
N VAL A 217 -32.55 -14.61 -5.73
CA VAL A 217 -33.07 -13.68 -6.72
C VAL A 217 -33.00 -14.33 -8.10
N ALA A 218 -33.94 -13.99 -8.97
CA ALA A 218 -34.01 -14.50 -10.34
C ALA A 218 -33.73 -13.36 -11.34
N SER A 219 -32.48 -13.26 -11.78
CA SER A 219 -31.99 -12.23 -12.70
C SER A 219 -32.53 -12.45 -14.12
N PHE A 220 -33.66 -11.81 -14.41
CA PHE A 220 -34.38 -11.81 -15.68
C PHE A 220 -33.89 -10.65 -16.57
N PHE A 221 -33.36 -10.99 -17.74
CA PHE A 221 -32.67 -10.05 -18.62
C PHE A 221 -33.64 -9.26 -19.50
N VAL A 222 -33.46 -7.94 -19.56
CA VAL A 222 -34.39 -7.02 -20.22
C VAL A 222 -33.85 -6.52 -21.56
N SER A 223 -32.87 -5.61 -21.57
CA SER A 223 -32.50 -4.87 -22.80
C SER A 223 -32.01 -5.74 -23.96
N ARG A 224 -31.47 -6.94 -23.68
CA ARG A 224 -31.00 -7.88 -24.72
C ARG A 224 -32.15 -8.39 -25.59
N VAL A 225 -33.35 -8.51 -25.01
CA VAL A 225 -34.56 -8.91 -25.74
C VAL A 225 -34.94 -7.85 -26.76
N ASP A 226 -35.08 -6.59 -26.33
CA ASP A 226 -35.40 -5.50 -27.28
C ASP A 226 -34.32 -5.34 -28.34
N THR A 227 -33.04 -5.42 -27.98
CA THR A 227 -31.94 -5.32 -28.96
C THR A 227 -32.12 -6.32 -30.11
N LYS A 228 -32.48 -7.57 -29.79
CA LYS A 228 -32.64 -8.63 -30.79
C LYS A 228 -33.98 -8.55 -31.53
N VAL A 229 -35.07 -8.28 -30.81
CA VAL A 229 -36.41 -8.16 -31.41
C VAL A 229 -36.51 -6.92 -32.29
N ASP A 230 -35.99 -5.77 -31.85
CA ASP A 230 -35.99 -4.54 -32.64
C ASP A 230 -35.17 -4.69 -33.92
N GLN A 231 -34.08 -5.47 -33.91
CA GLN A 231 -33.35 -5.80 -35.13
C GLN A 231 -34.26 -6.52 -36.14
N LEU A 232 -34.97 -7.56 -35.70
CA LEU A 232 -35.90 -8.32 -36.54
C LEU A 232 -37.07 -7.45 -37.02
N LEU A 233 -37.63 -6.60 -36.15
CA LEU A 233 -38.70 -5.66 -36.50
C LEU A 233 -38.23 -4.65 -37.55
N ASN A 234 -37.02 -4.10 -37.43
CA ASN A 234 -36.44 -3.19 -38.41
C ASN A 234 -36.24 -3.87 -39.78
N GLU A 235 -35.86 -5.14 -39.81
CA GLU A 235 -35.79 -5.89 -41.07
C GLU A 235 -37.17 -6.03 -41.73
N ILE A 236 -38.23 -6.28 -40.95
CA ILE A 236 -39.61 -6.34 -41.47
C ILE A 236 -40.04 -4.97 -41.98
N ILE A 237 -39.77 -3.89 -41.24
CA ILE A 237 -40.10 -2.51 -41.65
C ILE A 237 -39.46 -2.18 -43.01
N GLN A 238 -38.24 -2.66 -43.25
CA GLN A 238 -37.52 -2.42 -44.51
C GLN A 238 -38.00 -3.29 -45.67
N LYS A 239 -38.50 -4.51 -45.40
CA LYS A 239 -38.77 -5.54 -46.43
C LYS A 239 -40.27 -5.71 -46.74
N GLU A 240 -41.16 -5.39 -45.82
CA GLU A 240 -42.60 -5.72 -45.90
C GLU A 240 -43.50 -4.52 -45.58
N GLU A 241 -43.93 -3.78 -46.61
CA GLU A 241 -44.74 -2.57 -46.46
C GLU A 241 -46.06 -2.82 -45.71
N SER A 242 -46.70 -3.98 -45.90
CA SER A 242 -47.96 -4.34 -45.23
C SER A 242 -47.83 -4.50 -43.71
N ASN A 243 -46.64 -4.89 -43.24
CA ASN A 243 -46.36 -5.18 -41.83
C ASN A 243 -45.57 -4.06 -41.13
N ALA A 244 -45.02 -3.10 -41.89
CA ALA A 244 -44.16 -2.04 -41.38
C ALA A 244 -44.81 -1.19 -40.27
N ALA A 245 -46.09 -0.82 -40.40
CA ALA A 245 -46.78 -0.02 -39.38
C ALA A 245 -46.95 -0.77 -38.05
N LEU A 246 -47.29 -2.07 -38.10
CA LEU A 246 -47.39 -2.91 -36.92
C LEU A 246 -46.01 -3.11 -36.28
N ALA A 247 -45.00 -3.44 -37.08
CA ALA A 247 -43.63 -3.64 -36.62
C ALA A 247 -43.05 -2.38 -35.95
N GLN A 248 -43.25 -1.21 -36.54
CA GLN A 248 -42.83 0.09 -35.97
C GLN A 248 -43.49 0.34 -34.61
N SER A 249 -44.75 -0.07 -34.43
CA SER A 249 -45.49 0.11 -33.18
C SER A 249 -45.00 -0.79 -32.05
N LEU A 250 -44.20 -1.83 -32.34
CA LEU A 250 -43.71 -2.83 -31.39
C LEU A 250 -42.26 -2.58 -30.93
N LEU A 251 -41.53 -1.67 -31.58
CA LEU A 251 -40.16 -1.32 -31.20
C LEU A 251 -40.07 -0.92 -29.72
N GLY A 252 -39.12 -1.52 -28.99
CA GLY A 252 -38.87 -1.24 -27.57
C GLY A 252 -39.96 -1.73 -26.60
N LYS A 253 -40.88 -2.60 -27.04
CA LYS A 253 -41.96 -3.14 -26.20
C LYS A 253 -41.76 -4.60 -25.76
N ALA A 254 -40.95 -5.37 -26.49
CA ALA A 254 -40.85 -6.81 -26.31
C ALA A 254 -40.26 -7.18 -24.94
N ALA A 255 -39.18 -6.52 -24.53
CA ALA A 255 -38.51 -6.78 -23.26
C ALA A 255 -39.38 -6.44 -22.06
N ILE A 256 -40.08 -5.29 -22.10
CA ILE A 256 -40.98 -4.85 -21.03
C ILE A 256 -42.17 -5.80 -20.93
N ALA A 257 -42.78 -6.18 -22.05
CA ALA A 257 -43.88 -7.15 -22.06
C ALA A 257 -43.43 -8.49 -21.48
N ASN A 258 -42.27 -9.01 -21.91
CA ASN A 258 -41.72 -10.27 -21.40
C ASN A 258 -41.45 -10.22 -19.89
N ALA A 259 -40.83 -9.16 -19.39
CA ALA A 259 -40.54 -8.98 -17.95
C ALA A 259 -41.82 -8.83 -17.11
N ARG A 260 -42.85 -8.15 -17.61
CA ARG A 260 -44.15 -8.05 -16.94
C ARG A 260 -44.90 -9.37 -16.87
N LEU A 261 -44.83 -10.18 -17.93
CA LEU A 261 -45.36 -11.54 -17.90
C LEU A 261 -44.58 -12.43 -16.91
N ALA A 262 -43.27 -12.25 -16.81
CA ALA A 262 -42.47 -12.93 -15.78
C ALA A 262 -42.92 -12.52 -14.38
N TYR A 263 -43.19 -11.23 -14.15
CA TYR A 263 -43.75 -10.76 -12.88
C TYR A 263 -45.15 -11.33 -12.58
N ALA A 264 -46.01 -11.47 -13.59
CA ALA A 264 -47.31 -12.12 -13.43
C ALA A 264 -47.16 -13.61 -13.02
N LEU A 265 -46.25 -14.34 -13.68
CA LEU A 265 -45.91 -15.72 -13.31
C LEU A 265 -45.37 -15.82 -11.88
N PHE A 266 -44.53 -14.86 -11.47
CA PHE A 266 -44.04 -14.76 -10.10
C PHE A 266 -45.19 -14.61 -9.09
N LEU A 267 -46.12 -13.68 -9.32
CA LEU A 267 -47.27 -13.48 -8.45
C LEU A 267 -48.14 -14.74 -8.36
N GLU A 268 -48.37 -15.41 -9.50
CA GLU A 268 -49.08 -16.69 -9.55
C GLU A 268 -48.40 -17.72 -8.65
N LYS A 269 -47.12 -18.06 -8.92
CA LYS A 269 -46.41 -19.15 -8.24
C LYS A 269 -46.19 -18.92 -6.75
N PHE A 270 -45.91 -17.68 -6.33
CA PHE A 270 -45.73 -17.35 -4.91
C PHE A 270 -47.05 -17.11 -4.16
N SER A 271 -48.20 -17.21 -4.85
CA SER A 271 -49.53 -17.28 -4.22
C SER A 271 -50.06 -18.71 -4.04
N GLU A 272 -49.41 -19.71 -4.62
CA GLU A 272 -49.81 -21.13 -4.53
C GLU A 272 -49.56 -21.72 -3.13
N GLN A 273 -50.35 -22.73 -2.77
CA GLN A 273 -50.27 -23.41 -1.46
C GLN A 273 -48.87 -24.00 -1.18
N ARG A 274 -48.15 -24.42 -2.22
CA ARG A 274 -46.78 -24.95 -2.11
C ARG A 274 -45.85 -23.94 -1.44
N PHE A 275 -45.81 -22.70 -1.93
CA PHE A 275 -44.98 -21.67 -1.31
C PHE A 275 -45.53 -21.18 0.03
N ILE A 276 -46.85 -21.03 0.17
CA ILE A 276 -47.46 -20.62 1.45
C ILE A 276 -47.00 -21.55 2.59
N SER A 277 -47.01 -22.86 2.35
CA SER A 277 -46.58 -23.88 3.32
C SER A 277 -45.09 -23.80 3.68
N LEU A 278 -44.23 -23.38 2.74
CA LEU A 278 -42.81 -23.14 2.98
C LEU A 278 -42.59 -21.83 3.74
N ARG A 279 -43.34 -20.79 3.40
CA ARG A 279 -43.27 -19.46 4.05
C ARG A 279 -43.66 -19.52 5.52
N GLU A 280 -44.66 -20.33 5.88
CA GLU A 280 -45.02 -20.60 7.28
C GLU A 280 -43.86 -21.24 8.08
N LYS A 281 -42.93 -21.90 7.39
CA LYS A 281 -41.71 -22.49 7.96
C LYS A 281 -40.49 -21.57 7.82
N GLY A 282 -40.70 -20.31 7.44
CA GLY A 282 -39.68 -19.27 7.35
C GLY A 282 -39.11 -19.02 5.96
N ALA A 283 -39.54 -19.75 4.91
CA ALA A 283 -39.02 -19.54 3.56
C ALA A 283 -39.22 -18.11 3.06
N ARG A 284 -38.21 -17.60 2.35
CA ARG A 284 -38.23 -16.28 1.72
C ARG A 284 -38.77 -16.37 0.30
N THR A 285 -39.37 -15.29 -0.17
CA THR A 285 -39.76 -15.15 -1.57
C THR A 285 -38.52 -15.02 -2.45
N GLN A 286 -38.41 -15.79 -3.54
CA GLN A 286 -37.37 -15.55 -4.56
C GLN A 286 -37.83 -14.35 -5.40
N ARG A 287 -37.16 -13.20 -5.23
CA ARG A 287 -37.56 -11.97 -5.91
C ARG A 287 -37.12 -11.98 -7.37
N PRO A 288 -37.97 -11.53 -8.32
CA PRO A 288 -37.52 -11.17 -9.65
C PRO A 288 -36.46 -10.07 -9.56
N LEU A 289 -35.36 -10.24 -10.29
CA LEU A 289 -34.32 -9.22 -10.44
C LEU A 289 -34.22 -8.82 -11.90
N TRP A 290 -34.46 -7.55 -12.21
CA TRP A 290 -34.33 -7.03 -13.57
C TRP A 290 -32.86 -6.74 -13.88
N ALA A 291 -32.29 -7.50 -14.81
CA ALA A 291 -30.90 -7.40 -15.21
C ALA A 291 -30.76 -6.84 -16.64
N SER A 292 -29.60 -6.25 -16.95
CA SER A 292 -29.37 -5.58 -18.24
C SER A 292 -30.43 -4.49 -18.50
N THR A 293 -30.56 -3.53 -17.59
CA THR A 293 -31.61 -2.49 -17.59
C THR A 293 -31.13 -1.12 -18.07
N SER A 294 -29.96 -1.04 -18.70
CA SER A 294 -29.55 0.12 -19.50
C SER A 294 -30.17 0.06 -20.90
N THR A 295 -30.76 1.15 -21.41
CA THR A 295 -31.13 1.21 -22.83
C THR A 295 -29.90 1.00 -23.73
N LYS A 296 -30.11 0.30 -24.86
CA LYS A 296 -29.11 0.18 -25.94
C LYS A 296 -29.46 1.05 -27.15
N ASN A 297 -30.65 1.66 -27.14
CA ASN A 297 -31.15 2.52 -28.19
C ASN A 297 -31.24 3.97 -27.68
N PRO A 298 -30.49 4.92 -28.28
CA PRO A 298 -30.50 6.32 -27.86
C PRO A 298 -31.85 7.02 -28.11
N ALA A 299 -32.75 6.43 -28.91
CA ALA A 299 -34.10 6.96 -29.11
C ALA A 299 -35.03 6.70 -27.90
N TYR A 300 -34.66 5.77 -27.01
CA TYR A 300 -35.43 5.49 -25.80
C TYR A 300 -34.91 6.30 -24.63
N ARG A 301 -35.77 6.54 -23.63
CA ARG A 301 -35.33 7.08 -22.35
C ARG A 301 -34.26 6.14 -21.76
N ASP A 302 -33.16 6.70 -21.31
CA ASP A 302 -32.04 6.01 -20.65
C ASP A 302 -32.43 5.30 -19.34
N VAL A 303 -33.56 5.70 -18.74
CA VAL A 303 -34.17 5.10 -17.54
C VAL A 303 -35.40 4.22 -17.85
N ILE A 304 -35.74 3.96 -19.12
CA ILE A 304 -37.00 3.30 -19.52
C ILE A 304 -37.25 1.98 -18.78
N TYR A 305 -36.25 1.09 -18.73
CA TYR A 305 -36.42 -0.22 -18.10
C TYR A 305 -36.51 -0.14 -16.58
N VAL A 306 -35.90 0.87 -15.96
CA VAL A 306 -36.09 1.09 -14.53
C VAL A 306 -37.51 1.55 -14.27
N GLU A 307 -37.99 2.57 -14.99
CA GLU A 307 -39.34 3.13 -14.81
C GLU A 307 -40.45 2.12 -15.11
N GLU A 308 -40.33 1.34 -16.19
CA GLU A 308 -41.38 0.42 -16.67
C GLU A 308 -41.51 -0.87 -15.85
N LEU A 309 -40.53 -1.17 -15.00
CA LEU A 309 -40.43 -2.42 -14.24
C LEU A 309 -40.44 -2.21 -12.72
N ILE A 310 -40.91 -1.06 -12.23
CA ILE A 310 -41.08 -0.83 -10.79
C ILE A 310 -42.31 -1.59 -10.29
N GLY A 311 -42.12 -2.39 -9.23
CA GLY A 311 -43.18 -3.10 -8.52
C GLY A 311 -42.69 -3.73 -7.21
N PRO A 312 -43.62 -4.14 -6.33
CA PRO A 312 -43.27 -4.72 -5.04
C PRO A 312 -42.53 -6.05 -5.17
N ASP A 313 -41.71 -6.36 -4.16
CA ASP A 313 -40.92 -7.60 -4.09
C ASP A 313 -39.99 -7.84 -5.28
N THR A 314 -39.46 -6.76 -5.87
CA THR A 314 -38.51 -6.86 -7.00
C THR A 314 -37.15 -6.25 -6.67
N VAL A 315 -36.15 -6.63 -7.46
CA VAL A 315 -34.83 -6.00 -7.48
C VAL A 315 -34.58 -5.50 -8.91
N ASN A 316 -33.84 -4.41 -9.07
CA ASN A 316 -33.30 -4.00 -10.36
C ASN A 316 -31.81 -3.75 -10.19
N THR A 317 -30.97 -4.48 -10.93
CA THR A 317 -29.53 -4.24 -10.92
C THR A 317 -29.17 -3.32 -12.07
N VAL A 318 -28.63 -2.14 -11.74
CA VAL A 318 -28.40 -1.06 -12.68
C VAL A 318 -26.90 -0.77 -12.82
N PRO A 319 -26.40 -0.55 -14.06
CA PRO A 319 -25.02 -0.11 -14.25
C PRO A 319 -24.84 1.34 -13.76
N PRO A 320 -23.59 1.81 -13.57
CA PRO A 320 -23.30 3.12 -12.99
C PRO A 320 -24.03 4.28 -13.69
N GLN A 321 -24.08 4.27 -15.01
CA GLN A 321 -24.70 5.34 -15.80
C GLN A 321 -26.22 5.38 -15.62
N THR A 322 -26.87 4.22 -15.48
CA THR A 322 -28.32 4.14 -15.28
C THR A 322 -28.72 4.55 -13.86
N LEU A 323 -27.89 4.25 -12.85
CA LEU A 323 -28.11 4.75 -11.49
C LEU A 323 -28.05 6.30 -11.45
N GLU A 324 -27.08 6.89 -12.13
CA GLU A 324 -26.93 8.34 -12.25
C GLU A 324 -28.14 8.96 -12.97
N ALA A 325 -28.52 8.43 -14.14
CA ALA A 325 -29.67 8.92 -14.91
C ALA A 325 -30.99 8.82 -14.12
N PHE A 326 -31.22 7.71 -13.40
CA PHE A 326 -32.43 7.55 -12.59
C PHE A 326 -32.46 8.53 -11.41
N THR A 327 -31.31 8.77 -10.78
CA THR A 327 -31.18 9.77 -9.70
C THR A 327 -31.47 11.17 -10.23
N ASP A 328 -31.03 11.50 -11.45
CA ASP A 328 -31.20 12.81 -12.09
C ASP A 328 -32.64 13.09 -12.54
N HIS A 329 -33.27 12.15 -13.26
CA HIS A 329 -34.57 12.42 -13.92
C HIS A 329 -35.53 11.23 -14.00
N GLY A 330 -35.30 10.16 -13.24
CA GLY A 330 -36.20 9.01 -13.13
C GLY A 330 -37.56 9.34 -12.51
N LYS A 331 -38.55 8.47 -12.76
CA LYS A 331 -39.89 8.54 -12.17
C LYS A 331 -40.22 7.25 -11.43
N ALA A 332 -40.40 7.35 -10.11
CA ALA A 332 -40.78 6.22 -9.27
C ALA A 332 -42.31 6.04 -9.26
N GLN A 333 -42.82 5.10 -10.06
CA GLN A 333 -44.24 4.73 -10.10
C GLN A 333 -44.38 3.23 -10.34
N ILE A 334 -45.25 2.54 -9.59
CA ILE A 334 -45.55 1.13 -9.84
C ILE A 334 -46.18 0.99 -11.22
N LYS A 335 -45.57 0.16 -12.07
CA LYS A 335 -46.05 -0.19 -13.40
C LYS A 335 -46.17 -1.69 -13.63
N LEU A 336 -45.54 -2.51 -12.78
CA LEU A 336 -45.75 -3.95 -12.78
C LEU A 336 -47.13 -4.30 -12.21
N GLY A 337 -47.79 -5.29 -12.81
CA GLY A 337 -49.10 -5.79 -12.35
C GLY A 337 -50.32 -5.02 -12.88
N ALA A 338 -50.15 -4.13 -13.87
CA ALA A 338 -51.24 -3.30 -14.40
C ALA A 338 -52.17 -4.03 -15.39
N ASP A 339 -51.65 -4.62 -16.48
CA ASP A 339 -52.49 -5.19 -17.56
C ASP A 339 -51.83 -6.35 -18.34
N VAL A 340 -51.84 -7.56 -17.74
CA VAL A 340 -51.27 -8.79 -18.31
C VAL A 340 -51.78 -9.10 -19.72
N GLN A 341 -53.03 -8.73 -20.05
CA GLN A 341 -53.62 -8.99 -21.37
C GLN A 341 -52.96 -8.12 -22.45
N ALA A 342 -52.65 -6.87 -22.14
CA ALA A 342 -51.92 -5.99 -23.05
C ALA A 342 -50.52 -6.53 -23.34
N GLU A 343 -49.82 -7.08 -22.34
CA GLU A 343 -48.49 -7.66 -22.55
C GLU A 343 -48.55 -8.97 -23.36
N GLN A 344 -49.54 -9.84 -23.13
CA GLN A 344 -49.77 -11.02 -23.98
C GLN A 344 -50.05 -10.62 -25.45
N LYS A 345 -50.80 -9.54 -25.66
CA LYS A 345 -51.09 -9.02 -27.00
C LYS A 345 -49.82 -8.60 -27.73
N VAL A 346 -48.85 -7.97 -27.05
CA VAL A 346 -47.55 -7.62 -27.65
C VAL A 346 -46.83 -8.88 -28.15
N ILE A 347 -46.78 -9.94 -27.34
CA ILE A 347 -46.14 -11.21 -27.72
C ILE A 347 -46.87 -11.87 -28.90
N GLN A 348 -48.21 -11.88 -28.89
CA GLN A 348 -49.01 -12.40 -30.00
C GLN A 348 -48.82 -11.61 -31.29
N GLN A 349 -48.67 -10.28 -31.21
CA GLN A 349 -48.41 -9.44 -32.37
C GLN A 349 -47.01 -9.66 -32.94
N LEU A 350 -46.00 -9.96 -32.10
CA LEU A 350 -44.69 -10.39 -32.57
C LEU A 350 -44.78 -11.73 -33.32
N GLU A 351 -45.55 -12.69 -32.80
CA GLU A 351 -45.77 -13.99 -33.47
C GLU A 351 -46.50 -13.82 -34.81
N GLN A 352 -47.46 -12.89 -34.91
CA GLN A 352 -48.13 -12.53 -36.18
C GLN A 352 -47.15 -11.99 -37.24
N LEU A 353 -46.05 -11.38 -36.79
CA LEU A 353 -44.95 -10.90 -37.63
C LEU A 353 -43.87 -11.98 -37.86
N GLY A 354 -44.10 -13.23 -37.42
CA GLY A 354 -43.14 -14.32 -37.55
C GLY A 354 -41.97 -14.28 -36.56
N ILE A 355 -42.02 -13.41 -35.54
CA ILE A 355 -41.00 -13.31 -34.50
C ILE A 355 -41.41 -14.16 -33.29
N SER A 356 -40.87 -15.37 -33.21
CA SER A 356 -41.09 -16.27 -32.07
C SER A 356 -40.24 -15.89 -30.86
N MET A 357 -40.90 -15.54 -29.76
CA MET A 357 -40.23 -15.21 -28.50
C MET A 357 -39.52 -16.40 -27.87
N ASP A 358 -40.02 -17.62 -28.06
CA ASP A 358 -39.34 -18.84 -27.60
C ASP A 358 -37.99 -19.02 -28.31
N ARG A 359 -37.98 -18.81 -29.63
CA ARG A 359 -36.74 -18.86 -30.41
C ARG A 359 -35.77 -17.76 -30.01
N VAL A 360 -36.25 -16.52 -29.92
CA VAL A 360 -35.43 -15.35 -29.54
C VAL A 360 -34.78 -15.57 -28.17
N THR A 361 -35.57 -16.00 -27.18
CA THR A 361 -35.07 -16.18 -25.81
C THR A 361 -34.14 -17.39 -25.68
N TYR A 362 -34.37 -18.48 -26.42
CA TYR A 362 -33.45 -19.62 -26.49
C TYR A 362 -32.09 -19.23 -27.08
N GLU A 363 -32.09 -18.51 -28.20
CA GLU A 363 -30.85 -18.03 -28.82
C GLU A 363 -30.11 -17.05 -27.88
N LEU A 364 -30.83 -16.16 -27.18
CA LEU A 364 -30.24 -15.25 -26.18
C LEU A 364 -29.62 -15.97 -24.98
N GLU A 365 -30.18 -17.12 -24.57
CA GLU A 365 -29.59 -17.96 -23.51
C GLU A 365 -28.21 -18.48 -23.96
N ILE A 366 -28.13 -19.08 -25.16
CA ILE A 366 -26.87 -19.59 -25.74
C ILE A 366 -25.84 -18.46 -25.93
N GLU A 367 -26.26 -17.36 -26.56
CA GLU A 367 -25.42 -16.19 -26.77
C GLU A 367 -24.94 -15.60 -25.44
N GLY A 368 -25.80 -15.60 -24.41
CA GLY A 368 -25.49 -15.11 -23.08
C GLY A 368 -24.43 -15.93 -22.37
N VAL A 369 -24.55 -17.26 -22.38
CA VAL A 369 -23.54 -18.18 -21.83
C VAL A 369 -22.21 -18.00 -22.55
N LYS A 370 -22.24 -17.99 -23.90
CA LYS A 370 -21.04 -17.79 -24.71
C LYS A 370 -20.36 -16.45 -24.40
N ALA A 371 -21.12 -15.35 -24.33
CA ALA A 371 -20.56 -14.03 -24.05
C ALA A 371 -19.88 -13.96 -22.67
N PHE A 372 -20.40 -14.66 -21.66
CA PHE A 372 -19.77 -14.72 -20.34
C PHE A 372 -18.52 -15.60 -20.32
N ALA A 373 -18.54 -16.75 -21.01
CA ALA A 373 -17.36 -17.59 -21.20
C ALA A 373 -16.23 -16.88 -21.96
N ASP A 374 -16.57 -16.16 -23.04
CA ASP A 374 -15.62 -15.35 -23.81
C ASP A 374 -15.03 -14.22 -22.95
N ALA A 375 -15.86 -13.51 -22.17
CA ALA A 375 -15.39 -12.46 -21.26
C ALA A 375 -14.47 -13.00 -20.14
N PHE A 376 -14.78 -14.18 -19.61
CA PHE A 376 -13.93 -14.84 -18.62
C PHE A 376 -12.59 -15.28 -19.21
N THR A 377 -12.59 -15.84 -20.42
CA THR A 377 -11.36 -16.21 -21.14
C THR A 377 -10.49 -14.99 -21.41
N ALA A 378 -11.09 -13.87 -21.86
CA ALA A 378 -10.37 -12.62 -22.05
C ALA A 378 -9.78 -12.06 -20.74
N LEU A 379 -10.51 -12.20 -19.63
CA LEU A 379 -10.00 -11.85 -18.28
C LEU A 379 -8.78 -12.67 -17.90
N GLN A 380 -8.83 -13.99 -18.08
CA GLN A 380 -7.68 -14.86 -17.80
C GLN A 380 -6.46 -14.48 -18.66
N GLN A 381 -6.66 -14.22 -19.95
CA GLN A 381 -5.59 -13.76 -20.85
C GLN A 381 -5.00 -12.41 -20.43
N ALA A 382 -5.85 -11.48 -19.97
CA ALA A 382 -5.39 -10.18 -19.48
C ALA A 382 -4.56 -10.30 -18.20
N ILE A 383 -4.96 -11.17 -17.28
CA ILE A 383 -4.18 -11.47 -16.06
C ILE A 383 -2.86 -12.15 -16.44
N GLU A 384 -2.88 -13.12 -17.36
CA GLU A 384 -1.66 -13.80 -17.82
C GLU A 384 -0.65 -12.81 -18.42
N LYS A 385 -1.11 -11.84 -19.22
CA LYS A 385 -0.24 -10.78 -19.74
C LYS A 385 0.39 -9.95 -18.62
N ARG A 386 -0.39 -9.58 -17.59
CA ARG A 386 0.10 -8.82 -16.44
C ARG A 386 1.06 -9.65 -15.58
N LEU A 387 0.81 -10.94 -15.44
CA LEU A 387 1.71 -11.88 -14.77
C LEU A 387 3.07 -11.92 -15.47
N GLN A 388 3.11 -12.06 -16.79
CA GLN A 388 4.39 -12.04 -17.52
C GLN A 388 5.14 -10.71 -17.32
N ALA A 389 4.44 -9.57 -17.40
CA ALA A 389 5.04 -8.27 -17.13
C ALA A 389 5.58 -8.13 -15.68
N ALA A 390 4.88 -8.69 -14.69
CA ALA A 390 5.35 -8.74 -13.32
C ALA A 390 6.58 -9.66 -13.15
N LEU A 391 6.61 -10.80 -13.86
CA LEU A 391 7.72 -11.74 -13.81
C LEU A 391 8.99 -11.22 -14.50
N GLU A 392 8.85 -10.34 -15.49
CA GLU A 392 9.98 -9.62 -16.09
C GLU A 392 10.72 -8.73 -15.07
N GLU A 393 10.03 -8.26 -14.01
CA GLU A 393 10.66 -7.46 -12.94
C GLU A 393 11.74 -8.25 -12.17
N LEU A 394 11.56 -9.57 -12.07
CA LEU A 394 12.47 -10.46 -11.33
C LEU A 394 13.74 -10.82 -12.10
N GLY A 395 13.75 -10.64 -13.43
CA GLY A 395 14.85 -11.05 -14.29
C GLY A 395 15.38 -12.47 -13.94
N PRO A 396 16.66 -12.62 -13.58
CA PRO A 396 17.25 -13.93 -13.25
C PRO A 396 16.71 -14.56 -11.95
N LEU A 397 16.03 -13.81 -11.09
CA LEU A 397 15.50 -14.30 -9.81
C LEU A 397 14.16 -15.05 -9.94
N ARG A 398 13.54 -15.05 -11.13
CA ARG A 398 12.22 -15.63 -11.39
C ARG A 398 12.06 -17.08 -10.93
N GLY A 399 13.11 -17.90 -11.07
CA GLY A 399 13.05 -19.33 -10.75
C GLY A 399 13.15 -19.67 -9.26
N ILE A 400 13.60 -18.74 -8.42
CA ILE A 400 14.00 -19.02 -7.04
C ILE A 400 12.85 -18.78 -6.08
N LEU A 401 12.11 -17.69 -6.31
CA LEU A 401 11.13 -17.18 -5.37
C LEU A 401 9.94 -18.12 -5.07
N PRO A 402 9.33 -18.85 -6.04
CA PRO A 402 8.23 -19.77 -5.74
C PRO A 402 8.60 -20.85 -4.72
N THR A 403 9.78 -21.46 -4.87
CA THR A 403 10.27 -22.51 -3.96
C THR A 403 10.64 -21.93 -2.59
N ALA A 404 11.27 -20.76 -2.56
CA ALA A 404 11.60 -20.08 -1.32
C ALA A 404 10.34 -19.72 -0.52
N LEU A 405 9.30 -19.20 -1.18
CA LEU A 405 8.05 -18.85 -0.52
C LEU A 405 7.28 -20.07 -0.02
N GLN A 406 7.30 -21.18 -0.76
CA GLN A 406 6.71 -22.43 -0.27
C GLN A 406 7.39 -22.88 1.04
N ARG A 407 8.71 -22.71 1.17
CA ARG A 407 9.43 -22.99 2.42
C ARG A 407 9.01 -22.03 3.53
N GLN A 408 8.93 -20.73 3.25
CA GLN A 408 8.52 -19.73 4.24
C GLN A 408 7.08 -19.97 4.75
N GLU A 409 6.18 -20.42 3.87
CA GLU A 409 4.81 -20.80 4.22
C GLU A 409 4.78 -22.06 5.11
N GLN A 410 5.56 -23.09 4.76
CA GLN A 410 5.70 -24.31 5.57
C GLN A 410 6.29 -24.03 6.95
N GLU A 411 7.25 -23.12 7.04
CA GLU A 411 7.88 -22.68 8.30
C GLU A 411 7.02 -21.68 9.08
N GLN A 412 5.85 -21.28 8.52
CA GLN A 412 4.90 -20.36 9.13
C GLN A 412 5.56 -19.04 9.57
N VAL A 413 6.50 -18.51 8.76
CA VAL A 413 7.37 -17.40 9.17
C VAL A 413 6.58 -16.18 9.64
N ILE A 414 5.53 -15.77 8.91
CA ILE A 414 4.71 -14.63 9.32
C ILE A 414 4.00 -14.90 10.64
N GLN A 415 3.40 -16.08 10.83
CA GLN A 415 2.76 -16.44 12.10
C GLN A 415 3.77 -16.36 13.25
N ARG A 416 4.95 -16.95 13.09
CA ARG A 416 6.03 -16.96 14.08
C ARG A 416 6.56 -15.56 14.41
N ILE A 417 6.65 -14.65 13.43
CA ILE A 417 6.99 -13.24 13.66
C ILE A 417 5.96 -12.60 14.61
N PHE A 418 4.66 -12.78 14.34
CA PHE A 418 3.59 -12.22 15.18
C PHE A 418 3.46 -12.91 16.55
N GLU A 419 3.93 -14.15 16.68
CA GLU A 419 4.07 -14.88 17.96
C GLU A 419 5.37 -14.53 18.71
N LEU A 420 6.19 -13.62 18.17
CA LEU A 420 7.46 -13.17 18.72
C LEU A 420 8.48 -14.32 18.88
N ASP A 421 8.43 -15.32 17.99
CA ASP A 421 9.37 -16.43 17.99
C ASP A 421 10.73 -15.97 17.44
N ALA A 422 11.62 -15.62 18.37
CA ALA A 422 12.95 -15.12 18.06
C ALA A 422 13.90 -16.18 17.45
N SER A 423 13.55 -17.47 17.48
CA SER A 423 14.37 -18.53 16.88
C SER A 423 14.43 -18.47 15.35
N LEU A 424 13.56 -17.66 14.72
CA LEU A 424 13.64 -17.33 13.29
C LEU A 424 14.95 -16.65 12.88
N TRP A 425 15.59 -15.92 13.80
CA TRP A 425 16.76 -15.09 13.49
C TRP A 425 18.04 -15.55 14.15
N THR A 426 17.96 -16.19 15.32
CA THR A 426 19.16 -16.61 16.06
C THR A 426 18.86 -17.70 17.10
N ASP A 427 19.81 -18.61 17.27
CA ASP A 427 19.81 -19.60 18.34
C ASP A 427 20.41 -19.06 19.66
N ASN A 428 21.00 -17.86 19.64
CA ASN A 428 21.62 -17.27 20.82
C ASN A 428 20.56 -16.79 21.84
N PRO A 429 20.53 -17.32 23.07
CA PRO A 429 19.53 -16.96 24.07
C PRO A 429 19.48 -15.46 24.41
N LYS A 430 20.63 -14.77 24.40
CA LYS A 430 20.67 -13.31 24.65
C LYS A 430 20.07 -12.54 23.48
N GLY A 431 20.41 -12.93 22.25
CA GLY A 431 19.82 -12.35 21.04
C GLY A 431 18.30 -12.56 21.03
N GLN A 432 17.83 -13.77 21.33
CA GLN A 432 16.40 -14.05 21.41
C GLN A 432 15.66 -13.22 22.47
N ALA A 433 16.28 -13.01 23.64
CA ALA A 433 15.70 -12.16 24.69
C ALA A 433 15.57 -10.70 24.22
N GLU A 434 16.58 -10.18 23.51
CA GLU A 434 16.51 -8.84 22.92
C GLU A 434 15.42 -8.74 21.85
N ILE A 435 15.35 -9.69 20.91
CA ILE A 435 14.36 -9.67 19.81
C ILE A 435 12.92 -9.57 20.33
N ARG A 436 12.57 -10.35 21.38
CA ARG A 436 11.24 -10.30 22.00
C ARG A 436 10.88 -8.91 22.55
N GLN A 437 11.88 -8.06 22.79
CA GLN A 437 11.73 -6.68 23.23
C GLN A 437 11.94 -5.66 22.10
N ARG A 438 11.96 -6.08 20.82
CA ARG A 438 12.19 -5.19 19.66
C ARG A 438 11.09 -5.27 18.59
N LEU A 439 10.10 -6.13 18.78
CA LEU A 439 9.01 -6.40 17.83
C LEU A 439 7.73 -5.58 18.10
N GLY A 440 7.79 -4.55 18.95
CA GLY A 440 6.62 -3.70 19.25
C GLY A 440 6.05 -2.94 18.04
N TRP A 441 6.83 -2.83 16.96
CA TRP A 441 6.47 -2.08 15.76
C TRP A 441 5.38 -2.75 14.90
N LEU A 442 5.20 -4.07 15.05
CA LEU A 442 4.19 -4.86 14.33
C LEU A 442 2.77 -4.29 14.46
N HIS A 443 2.49 -3.57 15.55
CA HIS A 443 1.18 -2.97 15.81
C HIS A 443 1.22 -1.43 15.90
N SER A 444 2.36 -0.80 15.61
CA SER A 444 2.51 0.67 15.65
C SER A 444 1.48 1.42 14.79
N PRO A 445 1.14 0.99 13.55
CA PRO A 445 0.14 1.69 12.74
C PRO A 445 -1.20 1.88 13.46
N LYS A 446 -1.65 0.85 14.18
CA LYS A 446 -2.90 0.86 14.94
C LYS A 446 -2.75 1.57 16.29
N ASN A 447 -1.71 1.24 17.04
CA ASN A 447 -1.51 1.74 18.41
C ASN A 447 -1.28 3.26 18.43
N SER A 448 -0.56 3.79 17.44
CA SER A 448 -0.20 5.20 17.36
C SER A 448 -1.37 6.12 17.00
N ARG A 449 -2.53 5.59 16.57
CA ARG A 449 -3.73 6.39 16.31
C ARG A 449 -4.21 7.17 17.54
N ASN A 450 -4.00 6.60 18.73
CA ASN A 450 -4.38 7.24 19.99
C ASN A 450 -3.56 8.52 20.29
N LEU A 451 -2.46 8.75 19.58
CA LEU A 451 -1.55 9.89 19.79
C LEU A 451 -1.92 11.11 18.93
N ILE A 452 -2.78 10.94 17.92
CA ILE A 452 -3.02 11.95 16.90
C ILE A 452 -3.57 13.24 17.51
N GLU A 453 -4.57 13.12 18.39
CA GLU A 453 -5.23 14.26 19.01
C GLU A 453 -4.27 15.04 19.93
N ASP A 454 -3.47 14.34 20.72
CA ASP A 454 -2.47 14.96 21.59
C ASP A 454 -1.41 15.73 20.79
N TYR A 455 -0.93 15.14 19.68
CA TYR A 455 0.04 15.80 18.80
C TYR A 455 -0.54 17.00 18.06
N ARG A 456 -1.80 16.91 17.64
CA ARG A 456 -2.51 18.03 17.03
C ARG A 456 -2.62 19.19 18.02
N GLN A 457 -3.07 18.94 19.24
CA GLN A 457 -3.19 19.96 20.29
C GLN A 457 -1.84 20.59 20.64
N LEU A 458 -0.79 19.77 20.79
CA LEU A 458 0.55 20.28 21.09
C LEU A 458 1.08 21.15 19.93
N SER A 459 0.91 20.71 18.68
CA SER A 459 1.34 21.47 17.49
C SER A 459 0.59 22.80 17.34
N GLU A 460 -0.73 22.80 17.59
CA GLU A 460 -1.54 24.01 17.64
C GLU A 460 -1.10 24.97 18.76
N SER A 461 -0.73 24.44 19.94
CA SER A 461 -0.23 25.24 21.05
C SER A 461 1.10 25.93 20.72
N CYS A 462 2.04 25.21 20.07
CA CYS A 462 3.32 25.76 19.63
C CYS A 462 3.11 26.96 18.72
N ARG A 463 2.20 26.84 17.76
CA ARG A 463 1.87 27.96 16.87
C ARG A 463 1.19 29.11 17.58
N LYS A 464 0.25 28.83 18.49
CA LYS A 464 -0.44 29.86 19.26
C LYS A 464 0.54 30.73 20.04
N ASP A 465 1.65 30.14 20.48
CA ASP A 465 2.73 30.83 21.19
C ASP A 465 3.74 31.52 20.24
N GLY A 466 3.48 31.57 18.93
CA GLY A 466 4.28 32.30 17.95
C GLY A 466 5.43 31.51 17.34
N LEU A 467 5.50 30.18 17.56
CA LEU A 467 6.53 29.34 16.95
C LEU A 467 6.19 29.09 15.48
N THR A 468 7.19 29.28 14.62
CA THR A 468 7.10 29.14 13.15
C THR A 468 8.13 28.15 12.60
N HIS A 469 9.15 27.82 13.39
CA HIS A 469 10.22 26.90 13.02
C HIS A 469 10.29 25.75 14.02
N ALA A 470 10.76 24.59 13.58
CA ALA A 470 11.18 23.51 14.45
C ALA A 470 12.59 23.04 14.06
N LEU A 471 13.46 22.81 15.03
CA LEU A 471 14.77 22.21 14.82
C LEU A 471 14.86 20.90 15.60
N LEU A 472 14.92 19.78 14.87
CA LEU A 472 15.11 18.47 15.46
C LEU A 472 16.60 18.19 15.66
N LEU A 473 16.97 17.91 16.91
CA LEU A 473 18.30 17.51 17.34
C LEU A 473 18.27 15.99 17.53
N GLY A 474 18.80 15.23 16.58
CA GLY A 474 18.62 13.78 16.55
C GLY A 474 19.66 13.06 15.70
N MET A 475 19.69 11.73 15.82
CA MET A 475 20.58 10.85 15.04
C MET A 475 19.85 9.56 14.64
N GLY A 476 20.20 9.02 13.47
CA GLY A 476 19.68 7.75 12.98
C GLY A 476 18.15 7.75 12.88
N GLY A 477 17.49 6.74 13.46
CA GLY A 477 16.04 6.58 13.36
C GLY A 477 15.25 7.70 14.03
N SER A 478 15.89 8.48 14.90
CA SER A 478 15.32 9.67 15.54
C SER A 478 15.36 10.93 14.67
N SER A 479 16.04 10.91 13.51
CA SER A 479 16.15 12.05 12.58
C SER A 479 15.77 11.71 11.13
N LEU A 480 16.06 10.49 10.66
CA LEU A 480 15.91 10.10 9.24
C LEU A 480 14.45 10.09 8.77
N ALA A 481 13.54 9.41 9.49
CA ALA A 481 12.13 9.40 9.12
C ALA A 481 11.52 10.82 9.13
N PRO A 482 11.74 11.66 10.15
CA PRO A 482 11.36 13.08 10.11
C PRO A 482 11.91 13.86 8.91
N GLU A 483 13.16 13.62 8.50
CA GLU A 483 13.76 14.28 7.34
C GLU A 483 13.04 13.88 6.04
N VAL A 484 12.81 12.59 5.84
CA VAL A 484 12.06 12.06 4.69
C VAL A 484 10.67 12.70 4.61
N LEU A 485 9.96 12.75 5.74
CA LEU A 485 8.64 13.36 5.83
C LEU A 485 8.69 14.85 5.45
N ARG A 486 9.66 15.62 5.97
CA ARG A 486 9.82 17.05 5.63
C ARG A 486 10.15 17.27 4.15
N LEU A 487 11.01 16.44 3.56
CA LEU A 487 11.47 16.60 2.18
C LEU A 487 10.38 16.20 1.18
N THR A 488 9.59 15.17 1.50
CA THR A 488 8.51 14.69 0.62
C THR A 488 7.22 15.50 0.74
N PHE A 489 6.80 15.88 1.96
CA PHE A 489 5.52 16.59 2.17
C PHE A 489 5.66 18.11 2.13
N GLY A 490 6.86 18.66 2.33
CA GLY A 490 7.05 20.08 2.52
C GLY A 490 6.47 20.57 3.84
N VAL A 491 6.10 21.86 3.88
CA VAL A 491 5.38 22.46 5.02
C VAL A 491 3.90 22.54 4.66
N GLY A 492 3.07 21.79 5.38
CA GLY A 492 1.62 21.79 5.22
C GLY A 492 0.94 22.96 5.93
N LYS A 493 -0.38 22.83 6.12
CA LYS A 493 -1.20 23.81 6.84
C LYS A 493 -1.86 23.19 8.07
N LEU A 494 -1.94 23.98 9.14
CA LEU A 494 -2.77 23.71 10.31
C LEU A 494 -3.77 24.85 10.47
N ALA A 495 -5.07 24.56 10.49
CA ALA A 495 -6.13 25.57 10.58
C ALA A 495 -5.94 26.76 9.60
N GLU A 496 -5.75 26.46 8.31
CA GLU A 496 -5.58 27.44 7.19
C GLU A 496 -4.31 28.31 7.19
N VAL A 497 -3.43 28.17 8.19
CA VAL A 497 -2.12 28.85 8.25
C VAL A 497 -1.00 27.82 8.14
N ASP A 498 0.19 28.22 7.70
CA ASP A 498 1.33 27.32 7.54
C ASP A 498 1.71 26.65 8.87
N ALA A 499 2.12 25.39 8.78
CA ALA A 499 2.66 24.64 9.91
C ALA A 499 4.11 25.07 10.23
N LEU A 500 4.79 24.40 11.16
CA LEU A 500 6.18 24.76 11.50
C LEU A 500 7.13 24.27 10.39
N ASP A 501 8.07 25.11 9.98
CA ASP A 501 9.17 24.67 9.11
C ASP A 501 10.17 23.84 9.91
N LEU A 502 10.13 22.53 9.73
CA LEU A 502 11.03 21.59 10.38
C LEU A 502 12.38 21.54 9.64
N ALA A 503 13.47 21.71 10.39
CA ALA A 503 14.83 21.42 9.99
C ALA A 503 15.40 20.29 10.86
N ILE A 504 16.37 19.56 10.32
CA ILE A 504 17.04 18.44 10.98
C ILE A 504 18.51 18.79 11.19
N LEU A 505 19.01 18.59 12.41
CA LEU A 505 20.44 18.61 12.71
C LEU A 505 20.87 17.22 13.17
N ASP A 506 21.57 16.54 12.28
CA ASP A 506 22.14 15.20 12.47
C ASP A 506 23.62 15.14 12.05
N SER A 507 24.31 16.28 12.15
CA SER A 507 25.74 16.40 11.85
C SER A 507 26.48 17.21 12.91
N THR A 508 27.68 16.77 13.25
CA THR A 508 28.61 17.48 14.16
C THR A 508 29.58 18.38 13.40
N ASP A 509 29.52 18.47 12.07
CA ASP A 509 30.30 19.45 11.30
C ASP A 509 29.95 20.88 11.77
N PRO A 510 30.92 21.70 12.18
CA PRO A 510 30.67 23.03 12.72
C PRO A 510 29.88 23.96 11.79
N GLN A 511 30.11 23.87 10.48
CA GLN A 511 29.41 24.71 9.50
C GLN A 511 27.92 24.33 9.41
N GLN A 512 27.58 23.05 9.51
CA GLN A 512 26.19 22.60 9.59
C GLN A 512 25.51 23.01 10.89
N VAL A 513 26.21 22.95 12.04
CA VAL A 513 25.66 23.43 13.32
C VAL A 513 25.36 24.94 13.26
N GLN A 514 26.26 25.73 12.70
CA GLN A 514 26.04 27.18 12.50
C GLN A 514 24.91 27.46 11.52
N GLU A 515 24.81 26.71 10.42
CA GLU A 515 23.71 26.83 9.46
C GLU A 515 22.37 26.51 10.12
N ALA A 516 22.31 25.44 10.92
CA ALA A 516 21.12 25.10 11.68
C ALA A 516 20.72 26.23 12.63
N ALA A 517 21.68 26.85 13.32
CA ALA A 517 21.42 28.02 14.17
C ALA A 517 20.96 29.25 13.39
N ARG A 518 21.47 29.47 12.18
CA ARG A 518 21.02 30.56 11.29
C ARG A 518 19.60 30.32 10.77
N ARG A 519 19.23 29.08 10.47
CA ARG A 519 17.90 28.68 10.01
C ARG A 519 16.86 28.61 11.15
N ALA A 520 17.29 28.58 12.40
CA ALA A 520 16.44 28.46 13.58
C ALA A 520 16.47 29.73 14.45
N PRO A 521 15.71 30.80 14.12
CA PRO A 521 15.57 31.96 14.99
C PRO A 521 15.07 31.53 16.37
N ILE A 522 15.88 31.75 17.41
CA ILE A 522 15.67 31.20 18.75
C ILE A 522 14.28 31.54 19.30
N GLU A 523 13.81 32.78 19.12
CA GLU A 523 12.51 33.27 19.60
C GLU A 523 11.30 32.63 18.91
N GLN A 524 11.49 31.96 17.76
CA GLN A 524 10.41 31.40 16.95
C GLN A 524 10.55 29.89 16.71
N THR A 525 11.56 29.27 17.34
CA THR A 525 11.90 27.87 17.10
C THR A 525 11.47 26.97 18.25
N LEU A 526 10.86 25.84 17.92
CA LEU A 526 10.75 24.68 18.79
C LEU A 526 11.94 23.74 18.59
N PHE A 527 12.75 23.51 19.62
CA PHE A 527 13.82 22.53 19.63
C PHE A 527 13.29 21.17 20.08
N ILE A 528 13.49 20.15 19.25
CA ILE A 528 13.07 18.77 19.54
C ILE A 528 14.31 17.94 19.86
N VAL A 529 14.54 17.64 21.13
CA VAL A 529 15.64 16.79 21.57
C VAL A 529 15.20 15.33 21.45
N SER A 530 15.68 14.64 20.42
CA SER A 530 15.19 13.32 19.99
C SER A 530 16.27 12.26 20.19
N SER A 531 16.19 11.51 21.29
CA SER A 531 17.12 10.41 21.58
C SER A 531 16.45 9.33 22.40
N LYS A 532 16.39 8.11 21.84
CA LYS A 532 15.80 6.95 22.53
C LYS A 532 16.49 6.66 23.87
N SER A 533 17.82 6.62 23.90
CA SER A 533 18.58 6.33 25.14
C SER A 533 18.76 7.55 26.05
N GLY A 534 18.61 8.77 25.51
CA GLY A 534 18.93 10.01 26.21
C GLY A 534 20.42 10.21 26.48
N THR A 535 21.29 9.43 25.81
CA THR A 535 22.76 9.43 26.03
C THR A 535 23.57 9.58 24.75
N THR A 536 22.92 9.80 23.61
CA THR A 536 23.60 9.97 22.32
C THR A 536 24.47 11.23 22.35
N SER A 537 25.79 11.07 22.26
CA SER A 537 26.77 12.15 22.45
C SER A 537 26.52 13.36 21.55
N GLU A 538 26.18 13.13 20.29
CA GLU A 538 25.93 14.18 19.30
C GLU A 538 24.68 15.00 19.68
N VAL A 539 23.59 14.31 20.05
CA VAL A 539 22.35 14.95 20.50
C VAL A 539 22.58 15.77 21.77
N ASN A 540 23.39 15.26 22.69
CA ASN A 540 23.76 15.99 23.91
C ASN A 540 24.58 17.25 23.58
N ALA A 541 25.54 17.17 22.65
CA ALA A 541 26.31 18.33 22.20
C ALA A 541 25.43 19.39 21.52
N PHE A 542 24.49 18.97 20.66
CA PHE A 542 23.51 19.88 20.06
C PHE A 542 22.64 20.53 21.13
N PHE A 543 22.14 19.72 22.07
CA PHE A 543 21.32 20.22 23.16
C PHE A 543 22.06 21.28 23.99
N ASP A 544 23.30 21.00 24.41
CA ASP A 544 24.09 21.95 25.19
C ASP A 544 24.30 23.28 24.44
N TYR A 545 24.56 23.21 23.13
CA TYR A 545 24.71 24.39 22.28
C TYR A 545 23.42 25.20 22.16
N PHE A 546 22.31 24.59 21.72
CA PHE A 546 21.04 25.29 21.51
C PHE A 546 20.37 25.71 22.81
N TRP A 547 20.53 24.93 23.88
CA TRP A 547 20.07 25.35 25.21
C TRP A 547 20.78 26.60 25.67
N HIS A 548 22.11 26.69 25.52
CA HIS A 548 22.85 27.87 25.93
C HIS A 548 22.40 29.11 25.14
N LEU A 549 22.27 29.00 23.80
CA LEU A 549 21.73 30.08 22.96
C LEU A 549 20.32 30.50 23.38
N ALA A 550 19.44 29.54 23.68
CA ALA A 550 18.08 29.80 24.12
C ALA A 550 18.04 30.43 25.51
N ALA A 551 18.82 29.93 26.47
CA ALA A 551 18.89 30.46 27.82
C ALA A 551 19.41 31.91 27.83
N ASP A 552 20.46 32.19 27.05
CA ASP A 552 21.03 33.53 26.95
C ASP A 552 20.04 34.55 26.33
N ARG A 553 19.23 34.10 25.37
CA ARG A 553 18.34 34.98 24.59
C ARG A 553 16.92 35.10 25.14
N LEU A 554 16.41 34.04 25.77
CA LEU A 554 15.02 33.93 26.24
C LEU A 554 14.90 33.89 27.77
N GLY A 555 16.00 33.68 28.50
CA GLY A 555 15.99 33.53 29.94
C GLY A 555 15.08 32.37 30.39
N GLU A 556 14.21 32.63 31.36
CA GLU A 556 13.28 31.65 31.91
C GLU A 556 12.30 31.08 30.87
N LYS A 557 12.07 31.77 29.74
CA LYS A 557 11.18 31.28 28.68
C LYS A 557 11.82 30.19 27.82
N ALA A 558 13.13 29.97 27.91
CA ALA A 558 13.84 28.99 27.08
C ALA A 558 13.19 27.60 27.14
N ALA A 559 12.78 27.14 28.34
CA ALA A 559 12.18 25.82 28.52
C ALA A 559 10.90 25.59 27.67
N ALA A 560 10.11 26.64 27.42
CA ALA A 560 8.90 26.57 26.59
C ALA A 560 9.21 26.33 25.10
N HIS A 561 10.47 26.41 24.69
CA HIS A 561 10.94 26.15 23.34
C HIS A 561 11.52 24.73 23.17
N PHE A 562 11.54 23.89 24.21
CA PHE A 562 12.10 22.54 24.12
C PHE A 562 11.03 21.47 24.33
N VAL A 563 11.12 20.42 23.51
CA VAL A 563 10.39 19.15 23.68
C VAL A 563 11.40 18.02 23.67
N ALA A 564 11.18 17.01 24.52
CA ALA A 564 11.99 15.78 24.51
C ALA A 564 11.17 14.61 23.95
N ILE A 565 11.77 13.83 23.05
CA ILE A 565 11.26 12.52 22.63
C ILE A 565 12.29 11.46 23.05
N THR A 566 11.92 10.61 24.01
CA THR A 566 12.85 9.66 24.63
C THR A 566 12.10 8.51 25.31
N ASP A 567 12.75 7.37 25.50
CA ASP A 567 12.14 6.28 26.27
C ASP A 567 11.94 6.66 27.74
N PRO A 568 10.96 6.05 28.43
CA PRO A 568 10.80 6.23 29.87
C PRO A 568 12.04 5.80 30.67
N GLY A 569 12.38 6.57 31.71
CA GLY A 569 13.47 6.30 32.65
C GLY A 569 14.85 6.82 32.21
N THR A 570 14.95 7.54 31.09
CA THR A 570 16.24 7.96 30.53
C THR A 570 16.79 9.24 31.20
N PRO A 571 18.10 9.51 31.07
CA PRO A 571 18.68 10.78 31.51
C PRO A 571 18.04 12.01 30.84
N LEU A 572 17.63 11.88 29.57
CA LEU A 572 16.93 12.95 28.85
C LEU A 572 15.53 13.21 29.43
N GLU A 573 14.81 12.16 29.86
CA GLU A 573 13.54 12.31 30.56
C GLU A 573 13.72 13.15 31.83
N LYS A 574 14.71 12.77 32.66
CA LYS A 574 15.04 13.46 33.90
C LYS A 574 15.42 14.93 33.64
N LEU A 575 16.29 15.17 32.67
CA LEU A 575 16.72 16.51 32.27
C LEU A 575 15.55 17.39 31.83
N ALA A 576 14.66 16.86 30.99
CA ALA A 576 13.49 17.59 30.49
C ALA A 576 12.55 18.00 31.64
N ARG A 577 12.37 17.11 32.64
CA ARG A 577 11.59 17.40 33.85
C ARG A 577 12.26 18.46 34.72
N GLU A 578 13.56 18.32 34.97
CA GLU A 578 14.34 19.27 35.78
C GLU A 578 14.36 20.67 35.17
N ARG A 579 14.42 20.76 33.83
CA ARG A 579 14.44 22.02 33.09
C ARG A 579 13.06 22.54 32.70
N GLY A 580 11.98 21.81 33.00
CA GLY A 580 10.60 22.25 32.76
C GLY A 580 10.24 22.40 31.27
N PHE A 581 10.70 21.48 30.42
CA PHE A 581 10.40 21.51 28.97
C PHE A 581 8.89 21.58 28.69
N ARG A 582 8.52 22.21 27.57
CA ARG A 582 7.12 22.35 27.11
C ARG A 582 6.37 21.02 27.16
N ALA A 583 6.99 19.98 26.63
CA ALA A 583 6.41 18.64 26.62
C ALA A 583 7.49 17.55 26.58
N MET A 584 7.05 16.36 26.96
CA MET A 584 7.86 15.15 26.95
C MET A 584 7.03 14.03 26.36
N LEU A 585 7.48 13.49 25.23
CA LEU A 585 6.78 12.49 24.46
C LEU A 585 7.46 11.13 24.71
N PRO A 586 6.80 10.20 25.43
CA PRO A 586 7.40 8.93 25.78
C PRO A 586 7.55 8.05 24.54
N GLY A 587 8.77 7.58 24.28
CA GLY A 587 9.07 6.56 23.28
C GLY A 587 8.46 5.21 23.64
N ILE A 588 8.58 4.25 22.72
CA ILE A 588 8.12 2.88 22.91
C ILE A 588 9.37 1.99 23.04
N PRO A 589 9.75 1.56 24.26
CA PRO A 589 10.98 0.79 24.49
C PRO A 589 11.09 -0.44 23.59
N GLN A 590 9.94 -1.06 23.29
CA GLN A 590 9.81 -2.27 22.47
C GLN A 590 10.04 -2.04 20.96
N VAL A 591 10.30 -0.81 20.51
CA VAL A 591 10.49 -0.47 19.09
C VAL A 591 11.90 0.06 18.86
N GLY A 592 12.73 -0.66 18.09
CA GLY A 592 14.06 -0.19 17.71
C GLY A 592 14.03 1.15 16.95
N GLY A 593 15.09 1.94 17.01
CA GLY A 593 15.13 3.30 16.41
C GLY A 593 14.81 3.30 14.91
N ARG A 594 15.43 2.41 14.14
CA ARG A 594 15.18 2.26 12.69
C ARG A 594 13.76 1.78 12.33
N TYR A 595 13.01 1.25 13.29
CA TYR A 595 11.61 0.82 13.17
C TYR A 595 10.62 1.83 13.82
N SER A 596 11.08 3.06 14.11
CA SER A 596 10.32 4.02 14.91
C SER A 596 9.55 5.08 14.09
N ALA A 597 9.54 4.96 12.75
CA ALA A 597 8.93 5.94 11.85
C ALA A 597 7.44 6.19 12.16
N LEU A 598 6.71 5.14 12.54
CA LEU A 598 5.28 5.20 12.89
C LEU A 598 5.01 5.27 14.40
N THR A 599 5.95 5.85 15.15
CA THR A 599 5.89 6.06 16.61
C THR A 599 6.06 7.54 16.95
N PRO A 600 6.12 7.98 18.23
CA PRO A 600 6.35 9.39 18.57
C PRO A 600 7.54 10.05 17.85
N PHE A 601 8.61 9.29 17.58
CA PHE A 601 9.82 9.78 16.92
C PHE A 601 9.58 10.30 15.48
N GLY A 602 8.67 9.69 14.71
CA GLY A 602 8.31 10.17 13.38
C GLY A 602 7.00 10.96 13.34
N LEU A 603 6.00 10.56 14.14
CA LEU A 603 4.66 11.12 14.08
C LEU A 603 4.53 12.51 14.70
N PHE A 604 5.30 12.83 15.75
CA PHE A 604 5.25 14.18 16.30
C PHE A 604 5.88 15.21 15.35
N PRO A 605 7.09 14.97 14.77
CA PRO A 605 7.59 15.83 13.69
C PRO A 605 6.63 15.95 12.51
N ALA A 606 5.95 14.86 12.10
CA ALA A 606 4.92 14.90 11.07
C ALA A 606 3.72 15.80 11.44
N ALA A 607 3.30 15.80 12.71
CA ALA A 607 2.24 16.68 13.19
C ALA A 607 2.65 18.16 13.09
N LEU A 608 3.89 18.48 13.45
CA LEU A 608 4.44 19.85 13.35
C LEU A 608 4.51 20.35 11.91
N LEU A 609 4.66 19.45 10.93
CA LEU A 609 4.59 19.74 9.49
C LEU A 609 3.16 19.96 8.98
N GLY A 610 2.14 19.74 9.80
CA GLY A 610 0.73 19.86 9.39
C GLY A 610 0.25 18.68 8.54
N MET A 611 0.87 17.51 8.67
CA MET A 611 0.45 16.30 7.95
C MET A 611 -0.84 15.71 8.52
N ASN A 612 -1.66 15.10 7.65
CA ASN A 612 -2.80 14.31 8.09
C ASN A 612 -2.33 12.93 8.59
N LEU A 613 -2.11 12.82 9.89
CA LEU A 613 -1.67 11.58 10.54
C LEU A 613 -2.69 10.45 10.41
N GLU A 614 -3.98 10.79 10.38
CA GLU A 614 -5.07 9.83 10.17
C GLU A 614 -4.89 9.07 8.86
N THR A 615 -4.64 9.81 7.76
CA THR A 615 -4.39 9.23 6.44
C THR A 615 -3.09 8.44 6.41
N LEU A 616 -2.00 8.99 6.96
CA LEU A 616 -0.71 8.29 6.99
C LEU A 616 -0.80 6.94 7.71
N LEU A 617 -1.39 6.93 8.91
CA LEU A 617 -1.56 5.71 9.70
C LEU A 617 -2.59 4.76 9.09
N GLN A 618 -3.63 5.27 8.41
CA GLN A 618 -4.57 4.42 7.66
C GLN A 618 -3.85 3.66 6.52
N ARG A 619 -2.94 4.30 5.78
CA ARG A 619 -2.16 3.64 4.73
C ARG A 619 -1.24 2.57 5.30
N ALA A 620 -0.58 2.88 6.42
CA ALA A 620 0.26 1.92 7.15
C ALA A 620 -0.55 0.73 7.69
N GLU A 621 -1.71 0.98 8.29
CA GLU A 621 -2.60 -0.05 8.86
C GLU A 621 -3.16 -0.97 7.78
N ARG A 622 -3.47 -0.42 6.60
CA ARG A 622 -3.85 -1.22 5.43
C ARG A 622 -2.73 -2.18 5.02
N MET A 623 -1.48 -1.70 4.93
CA MET A 623 -0.33 -2.56 4.63
C MET A 623 -0.10 -3.60 5.72
N MET A 624 -0.21 -3.21 6.99
CA MET A 624 -0.14 -4.11 8.14
C MET A 624 -1.16 -5.25 8.02
N THR A 625 -2.40 -4.93 7.67
CA THR A 625 -3.47 -5.93 7.49
C THR A 625 -3.13 -6.93 6.39
N GLN A 626 -2.52 -6.47 5.28
CA GLN A 626 -2.07 -7.35 4.18
C GLN A 626 -0.85 -8.21 4.56
N CYS A 627 -0.14 -7.85 5.63
CA CYS A 627 1.01 -8.61 6.12
C CYS A 627 0.66 -9.57 7.26
N LEU A 628 -0.61 -9.66 7.67
CA LEU A 628 -1.05 -10.52 8.78
C LEU A 628 -0.95 -12.01 8.44
N PRO A 629 -0.85 -12.90 9.46
CA PRO A 629 -0.72 -14.35 9.26
C PRO A 629 -1.87 -15.02 8.49
N ASN A 630 -3.07 -14.44 8.51
CA ASN A 630 -4.23 -14.95 7.79
C ASN A 630 -4.24 -14.60 6.30
N THR A 631 -3.29 -13.78 5.83
CA THR A 631 -3.12 -13.50 4.39
C THR A 631 -2.31 -14.64 3.76
N PRO A 632 -2.76 -15.22 2.62
CA PRO A 632 -1.99 -16.24 1.92
C PRO A 632 -0.55 -15.79 1.65
N ALA A 633 0.42 -16.70 1.78
CA ALA A 633 1.85 -16.35 1.71
C ALA A 633 2.22 -15.58 0.43
N ALA A 634 1.74 -16.04 -0.72
CA ALA A 634 1.96 -15.40 -2.02
C ALA A 634 1.29 -14.02 -2.17
N ARG A 635 0.27 -13.73 -1.37
CA ARG A 635 -0.44 -12.43 -1.35
C ARG A 635 0.16 -11.45 -0.35
N ASN A 636 0.95 -11.93 0.61
CA ASN A 636 1.55 -11.12 1.67
C ASN A 636 2.74 -10.30 1.13
N PRO A 637 2.61 -8.97 0.96
CA PRO A 637 3.62 -8.16 0.28
C PRO A 637 4.92 -8.05 1.08
N GLY A 638 4.88 -8.07 2.41
CA GLY A 638 6.06 -8.05 3.26
C GLY A 638 6.84 -9.36 3.19
N LEU A 639 6.13 -10.51 3.24
CA LEU A 639 6.74 -11.84 3.10
C LEU A 639 7.42 -12.01 1.74
N VAL A 640 6.70 -11.69 0.66
CA VAL A 640 7.21 -11.86 -0.71
C VAL A 640 8.42 -10.98 -0.96
N LEU A 641 8.35 -9.69 -0.60
CA LEU A 641 9.48 -8.78 -0.77
C LEU A 641 10.67 -9.22 0.09
N GLY A 642 10.46 -9.55 1.36
CA GLY A 642 11.54 -9.97 2.24
C GLY A 642 12.22 -11.25 1.81
N THR A 643 11.45 -12.23 1.35
CA THR A 643 11.97 -13.49 0.79
C THR A 643 12.81 -13.20 -0.46
N LEU A 644 12.30 -12.38 -1.37
CA LEU A 644 13.03 -11.98 -2.57
C LEU A 644 14.35 -11.26 -2.25
N LEU A 645 14.34 -10.31 -1.32
CA LEU A 645 15.54 -9.58 -0.90
C LEU A 645 16.60 -10.49 -0.26
N GLY A 646 16.16 -11.40 0.63
CA GLY A 646 17.04 -12.36 1.28
C GLY A 646 17.65 -13.35 0.28
N GLU A 647 16.84 -13.96 -0.58
CA GLU A 647 17.29 -14.91 -1.60
C GLU A 647 18.17 -14.22 -2.64
N ALA A 648 17.84 -13.00 -3.08
CA ALA A 648 18.69 -12.22 -3.98
C ALA A 648 20.10 -12.02 -3.40
N ALA A 649 20.21 -11.68 -2.11
CA ALA A 649 21.50 -11.53 -1.44
C ALA A 649 22.28 -12.85 -1.35
N LEU A 650 21.60 -13.97 -1.08
CA LEU A 650 22.22 -15.31 -1.07
C LEU A 650 22.74 -15.73 -2.45
N GLU A 651 22.07 -15.29 -3.52
CA GLU A 651 22.45 -15.52 -4.91
C GLU A 651 23.50 -14.52 -5.44
N GLY A 652 24.06 -13.68 -4.57
CA GLY A 652 25.11 -12.72 -4.91
C GLY A 652 24.60 -11.39 -5.48
N ARG A 653 23.29 -11.13 -5.43
CA ARG A 653 22.66 -9.84 -5.74
C ARG A 653 22.37 -9.05 -4.47
N ASP A 654 23.41 -8.76 -3.72
CA ASP A 654 23.35 -8.08 -2.41
C ASP A 654 23.35 -6.55 -2.52
N LYS A 655 23.52 -5.94 -3.70
CA LYS A 655 23.52 -4.48 -3.89
C LYS A 655 22.14 -4.00 -4.30
N LEU A 656 21.38 -3.48 -3.35
CA LEU A 656 20.04 -2.94 -3.57
C LEU A 656 20.12 -1.48 -4.02
N THR A 657 20.01 -1.22 -5.31
CA THR A 657 20.01 0.14 -5.86
C THR A 657 18.61 0.75 -5.85
N ILE A 658 18.49 1.90 -5.21
CA ILE A 658 17.23 2.61 -5.02
C ILE A 658 17.11 3.70 -6.08
N LEU A 659 16.06 3.60 -6.89
CA LEU A 659 15.62 4.63 -7.82
C LEU A 659 14.31 5.20 -7.26
N ALA A 660 14.24 6.51 -7.08
CA ALA A 660 13.03 7.15 -6.56
C ALA A 660 12.76 8.42 -7.36
N GLU A 661 11.52 8.55 -7.83
CA GLU A 661 11.06 9.74 -8.55
C GLU A 661 10.63 10.85 -7.60
N PRO A 662 10.66 12.13 -8.02
CA PRO A 662 10.12 13.21 -7.23
C PRO A 662 8.67 12.95 -6.80
N PRO A 663 8.27 13.26 -5.55
CA PRO A 663 9.05 13.86 -4.45
C PRO A 663 9.63 12.82 -3.44
N PHE A 664 9.88 11.58 -3.88
CA PHE A 664 10.27 10.46 -3.02
C PHE A 664 11.78 10.22 -2.95
N GLU A 665 12.61 11.10 -3.53
CA GLU A 665 14.08 10.89 -3.61
C GLU A 665 14.71 10.67 -2.23
N SER A 666 14.18 11.32 -1.20
CA SER A 666 14.69 11.20 0.17
C SER A 666 14.37 9.86 0.83
N PHE A 667 13.40 9.08 0.33
CA PHE A 667 12.98 7.83 0.97
C PHE A 667 14.12 6.81 1.07
N GLY A 668 15.02 6.80 0.08
CA GLY A 668 16.19 5.93 0.06
C GLY A 668 17.10 6.12 1.27
N SER A 669 17.18 7.32 1.85
CA SER A 669 18.01 7.59 3.02
C SER A 669 17.50 6.92 4.31
N TRP A 670 16.17 6.76 4.46
CA TRP A 670 15.61 5.98 5.57
C TRP A 670 15.76 4.47 5.33
N LEU A 671 15.51 4.02 4.09
CA LEU A 671 15.72 2.63 3.70
C LEU A 671 17.18 2.18 3.92
N GLU A 672 18.13 3.07 3.63
CA GLU A 672 19.55 2.81 3.86
C GLU A 672 19.81 2.38 5.31
N GLN A 673 19.30 3.14 6.29
CA GLN A 673 19.43 2.77 7.69
C GLN A 673 18.73 1.45 8.00
N LEU A 674 17.45 1.32 7.61
CA LEU A 674 16.66 0.13 7.92
C LEU A 674 17.36 -1.14 7.43
N ILE A 675 17.86 -1.11 6.19
CA ILE A 675 18.49 -2.25 5.53
C ILE A 675 19.88 -2.52 6.11
N ALA A 676 20.74 -1.50 6.14
CA ALA A 676 22.15 -1.68 6.50
C ALA A 676 22.33 -2.06 7.97
N GLU A 677 21.59 -1.42 8.89
CA GLU A 677 21.66 -1.76 10.31
C GLU A 677 21.02 -3.11 10.64
N SER A 678 19.96 -3.49 9.93
CA SER A 678 19.29 -4.77 10.20
C SER A 678 20.10 -5.93 9.64
N THR A 679 20.60 -5.81 8.42
CA THR A 679 21.19 -6.95 7.70
C THR A 679 22.71 -7.03 7.77
N GLY A 680 23.42 -5.92 8.03
CA GLY A 680 24.88 -5.85 7.97
C GLY A 680 25.59 -6.46 9.19
N LYS A 681 25.50 -7.78 9.38
CA LYS A 681 26.00 -8.51 10.56
C LYS A 681 26.61 -9.85 10.18
N GLU A 682 27.52 -10.32 11.02
CA GLU A 682 28.08 -11.68 10.92
C GLU A 682 28.66 -12.02 9.52
N GLY A 683 29.21 -11.01 8.82
CA GLY A 683 29.76 -11.16 7.48
C GLY A 683 28.71 -11.26 6.36
N ARG A 684 27.42 -11.05 6.68
CA ARG A 684 26.28 -11.02 5.75
C ARG A 684 25.68 -9.61 5.69
N GLY A 685 24.88 -9.34 4.67
CA GLY A 685 24.09 -8.12 4.59
C GLY A 685 23.68 -7.74 3.19
N ILE A 686 22.60 -6.96 3.12
CA ILE A 686 22.16 -6.26 1.92
C ILE A 686 22.80 -4.88 1.97
N ILE A 687 23.40 -4.46 0.86
CA ILE A 687 24.10 -3.18 0.72
C ILE A 687 23.14 -2.21 0.01
N PRO A 688 22.48 -1.30 0.75
CA PRO A 688 21.61 -0.30 0.13
C PRO A 688 22.46 0.75 -0.59
N ILE A 689 22.07 1.05 -1.82
CA ILE A 689 22.73 2.04 -2.67
C ILE A 689 21.74 3.18 -2.95
N ASP A 690 21.81 4.22 -2.12
CA ASP A 690 20.97 5.42 -2.23
C ASP A 690 21.63 6.50 -3.11
N LEU A 691 20.84 7.25 -3.87
CA LEU A 691 21.26 8.38 -4.72
C LEU A 691 22.48 8.10 -5.63
N GLU A 692 22.62 6.89 -6.19
CA GLU A 692 23.73 6.56 -7.10
C GLU A 692 23.60 7.36 -8.40
N PRO A 693 24.68 8.04 -8.85
CA PRO A 693 24.63 8.79 -10.08
C PRO A 693 24.39 7.84 -11.27
N PRO A 694 23.47 8.18 -12.20
CA PRO A 694 23.18 7.31 -13.33
C PRO A 694 24.37 7.26 -14.30
N VAL A 695 24.79 6.05 -14.65
CA VAL A 695 25.81 5.76 -15.68
C VAL A 695 25.20 4.95 -16.82
N SER A 696 25.97 4.55 -17.84
CA SER A 696 25.47 3.62 -18.86
C SER A 696 25.12 2.25 -18.25
N VAL A 697 24.09 1.56 -18.76
CA VAL A 697 23.57 0.33 -18.14
C VAL A 697 24.57 -0.83 -18.16
N ASP A 698 25.50 -0.86 -19.12
CA ASP A 698 26.59 -1.83 -19.23
C ASP A 698 27.68 -1.68 -18.15
N ARG A 699 27.63 -0.60 -17.35
CA ARG A 699 28.56 -0.38 -16.25
C ARG A 699 28.13 -1.04 -14.94
N TYR A 700 26.88 -1.47 -14.83
CA TYR A 700 26.39 -2.13 -13.61
C TYR A 700 26.79 -3.61 -13.61
N GLY A 701 27.29 -4.09 -12.46
CA GLY A 701 27.56 -5.51 -12.25
C GLY A 701 26.30 -6.37 -12.19
N ASP A 702 26.48 -7.68 -12.28
CA ASP A 702 25.41 -8.67 -12.11
C ASP A 702 25.01 -8.87 -10.64
N ASP A 703 25.61 -8.12 -9.72
CA ASP A 703 25.38 -8.13 -8.27
C ASP A 703 24.24 -7.19 -7.83
N ARG A 704 23.56 -6.57 -8.79
CA ARG A 704 22.52 -5.57 -8.53
C ARG A 704 21.12 -6.17 -8.41
N LEU A 705 20.34 -5.56 -7.52
CA LEU A 705 18.88 -5.59 -7.52
C LEU A 705 18.38 -4.15 -7.49
N PHE A 706 17.57 -3.74 -8.45
CA PHE A 706 17.03 -2.38 -8.50
C PHE A 706 15.60 -2.36 -7.95
N VAL A 707 15.28 -1.30 -7.21
CA VAL A 707 13.91 -0.96 -6.84
C VAL A 707 13.61 0.45 -7.32
N CYS A 708 12.43 0.65 -7.89
CA CYS A 708 11.96 1.93 -8.41
C CYS A 708 10.68 2.35 -7.69
N PHE A 709 10.71 3.49 -7.00
CA PHE A 709 9.53 4.17 -6.46
C PHE A 709 9.01 5.16 -7.49
N ARG A 710 7.99 4.74 -8.24
CA ARG A 710 7.43 5.46 -9.38
C ARG A 710 6.23 6.31 -8.95
N SER A 711 6.23 7.58 -9.35
CA SER A 711 5.16 8.56 -9.08
C SER A 711 4.62 9.19 -10.37
N SER A 712 5.50 9.41 -11.36
CA SER A 712 5.24 10.14 -12.60
C SER A 712 5.64 9.36 -13.86
N GLY A 713 6.48 8.32 -13.73
CA GLY A 713 7.03 7.56 -14.85
C GLY A 713 8.24 8.20 -15.51
N SER A 714 8.81 9.26 -14.91
CA SER A 714 10.05 9.93 -15.36
C SER A 714 11.26 8.99 -15.54
N LEU A 715 11.28 7.83 -14.88
CA LEU A 715 12.34 6.83 -14.95
C LEU A 715 11.95 5.58 -15.76
N ASP A 716 10.77 5.54 -16.40
CA ASP A 716 10.29 4.35 -17.12
C ASP A 716 11.23 3.91 -18.26
N GLU A 717 11.83 4.85 -18.99
CA GLU A 717 12.84 4.56 -20.03
C GLU A 717 14.08 3.89 -19.43
N ARG A 718 14.54 4.40 -18.27
CA ARG A 718 15.69 3.86 -17.55
C ARG A 718 15.41 2.47 -16.98
N VAL A 719 14.23 2.26 -16.40
CA VAL A 719 13.76 0.95 -15.93
C VAL A 719 13.74 -0.06 -17.08
N THR A 720 13.22 0.35 -18.24
CA THR A 720 13.17 -0.50 -19.44
C THR A 720 14.58 -0.87 -19.90
N ALA A 721 15.50 0.10 -19.97
CA ALA A 721 16.89 -0.15 -20.36
C ALA A 721 17.63 -1.10 -19.40
N LEU A 722 17.42 -0.95 -18.08
CA LEU A 722 17.99 -1.85 -17.07
C LEU A 722 17.47 -3.28 -17.22
N ARG A 723 16.16 -3.46 -17.42
CA ARG A 723 15.56 -4.78 -17.66
C ARG A 723 16.08 -5.43 -18.94
N GLN A 724 16.21 -4.66 -20.02
CA GLN A 724 16.79 -5.14 -21.28
C GLN A 724 18.27 -5.55 -21.12
N ALA A 725 19.00 -4.91 -20.21
CA ALA A 725 20.35 -5.31 -19.81
C ALA A 725 20.40 -6.52 -18.87
N GLY A 726 19.26 -7.15 -18.56
CA GLY A 726 19.16 -8.35 -17.72
C GLY A 726 19.11 -8.07 -16.21
N GLN A 727 19.03 -6.81 -15.78
CA GLN A 727 18.94 -6.47 -14.37
C GLN A 727 17.52 -6.68 -13.85
N PRO A 728 17.35 -7.25 -12.63
CA PRO A 728 16.05 -7.26 -11.95
C PRO A 728 15.72 -5.84 -11.46
N VAL A 729 14.52 -5.37 -11.80
CA VAL A 729 14.03 -4.03 -11.46
C VAL A 729 12.59 -4.10 -10.98
N LEU A 730 12.40 -4.05 -9.67
CA LEU A 730 11.09 -4.05 -9.02
C LEU A 730 10.50 -2.65 -9.07
N VAL A 731 9.22 -2.51 -9.42
CA VAL A 731 8.56 -1.19 -9.48
C VAL A 731 7.43 -1.11 -8.46
N PHE A 732 7.49 -0.09 -7.61
CA PHE A 732 6.48 0.26 -6.63
C PHE A 732 5.80 1.57 -7.03
N ASP A 733 4.51 1.49 -7.34
CA ASP A 733 3.70 2.64 -7.74
C ASP A 733 3.18 3.40 -6.51
N LEU A 734 3.60 4.66 -6.35
CA LEU A 734 3.19 5.55 -5.28
C LEU A 734 2.22 6.60 -5.83
N LYS A 735 0.92 6.40 -5.54
CA LYS A 735 -0.17 7.23 -6.08
C LYS A 735 -0.19 8.65 -5.50
N ASP A 736 0.22 8.78 -4.24
CA ASP A 736 0.34 10.05 -3.54
C ASP A 736 1.36 9.93 -2.40
N VAL A 737 1.73 11.07 -1.80
CA VAL A 737 2.76 11.13 -0.75
C VAL A 737 2.41 10.34 0.51
N TYR A 738 1.13 10.09 0.82
CA TYR A 738 0.72 9.31 1.99
C TYR A 738 0.94 7.81 1.82
N GLU A 739 1.21 7.32 0.61
CA GLU A 739 1.63 5.92 0.39
C GLU A 739 2.96 5.61 1.13
N LEU A 740 3.74 6.62 1.52
CA LEU A 740 4.89 6.42 2.42
C LEU A 740 4.52 5.71 3.73
N GLY A 741 3.30 5.92 4.26
CA GLY A 741 2.83 5.19 5.44
C GLY A 741 2.79 3.68 5.21
N ALA A 742 2.31 3.26 4.03
CA ALA A 742 2.30 1.85 3.62
C ALA A 742 3.73 1.33 3.39
N GLU A 743 4.60 2.11 2.75
CA GLU A 743 5.98 1.69 2.48
C GLU A 743 6.81 1.55 3.75
N PHE A 744 6.69 2.45 4.74
CA PHE A 744 7.39 2.28 6.02
C PHE A 744 7.12 0.88 6.60
N TYR A 745 5.84 0.48 6.69
CA TYR A 745 5.49 -0.82 7.24
C TYR A 745 5.91 -2.00 6.34
N ARG A 746 5.71 -1.88 5.01
CA ARG A 746 6.06 -2.96 4.06
C ARG A 746 7.55 -3.30 4.16
N TRP A 747 8.40 -2.27 4.19
CA TRP A 747 9.85 -2.44 4.25
C TRP A 747 10.32 -2.90 5.62
N GLU A 748 9.72 -2.43 6.72
CA GLU A 748 9.99 -2.98 8.07
C GLU A 748 9.74 -4.49 8.12
N MET A 749 8.59 -4.94 7.61
CA MET A 749 8.27 -6.37 7.50
C MET A 749 9.20 -7.13 6.56
N ALA A 750 9.47 -6.58 5.37
CA ALA A 750 10.35 -7.22 4.39
C ALA A 750 11.77 -7.41 4.94
N ILE A 751 12.32 -6.42 5.65
CA ILE A 751 13.67 -6.52 6.21
C ILE A 751 13.73 -7.46 7.43
N ALA A 752 12.65 -7.55 8.21
CA ALA A 752 12.55 -8.58 9.25
C ALA A 752 12.58 -10.00 8.65
N VAL A 753 11.83 -10.24 7.57
CA VAL A 753 11.84 -11.52 6.83
C VAL A 753 13.19 -11.78 6.15
N ALA A 754 13.76 -10.79 5.46
CA ALA A 754 15.06 -10.93 4.81
C ALA A 754 16.18 -11.26 5.82
N SER A 755 16.12 -10.68 7.02
CA SER A 755 17.07 -11.01 8.10
C SER A 755 16.92 -12.45 8.58
N ALA A 756 15.69 -13.00 8.60
CA ALA A 756 15.44 -14.41 8.93
C ALA A 756 15.99 -15.34 7.83
N VAL A 757 15.76 -15.02 6.54
CA VAL A 757 16.35 -15.75 5.40
C VAL A 757 17.89 -15.74 5.46
N LEU A 758 18.47 -14.59 5.83
CA LEU A 758 19.91 -14.45 6.03
C LEU A 758 20.42 -15.07 7.35
N GLY A 759 19.55 -15.58 8.23
CA GLY A 759 19.93 -16.21 9.49
C GLY A 759 20.68 -15.29 10.46
N ILE A 760 20.25 -14.03 10.57
CA ILE A 760 20.90 -12.99 11.38
C ILE A 760 19.89 -12.26 12.26
N ASN A 761 20.36 -11.74 13.40
CA ASN A 761 19.56 -10.87 14.25
C ASN A 761 19.31 -9.50 13.58
N GLY A 762 18.11 -9.32 13.03
CA GLY A 762 17.70 -8.07 12.40
C GLY A 762 17.53 -6.88 13.35
N PHE A 763 17.54 -7.10 14.69
CA PHE A 763 17.04 -6.13 15.67
C PHE A 763 18.09 -5.59 16.65
N ASP A 764 19.31 -6.12 16.63
CA ASP A 764 20.46 -5.59 17.38
C ASP A 764 21.38 -4.71 16.50
N GLN A 765 22.49 -4.24 17.07
CA GLN A 765 23.50 -3.37 16.41
C GLN A 765 24.86 -3.39 17.13
N PRO A 766 25.52 -4.56 17.24
CA PRO A 766 26.70 -4.73 18.08
C PRO A 766 27.90 -3.87 17.63
N ASP A 767 28.06 -3.62 16.34
CA ASP A 767 29.27 -2.98 15.80
C ASP A 767 29.23 -1.45 15.86
N VAL A 768 28.06 -0.86 16.15
CA VAL A 768 27.93 0.58 16.40
C VAL A 768 28.59 0.98 17.73
N GLN A 769 28.63 0.07 18.71
CA GLN A 769 29.17 0.38 20.04
C GLN A 769 30.70 0.54 20.02
N ASP A 770 31.44 -0.29 19.28
CA ASP A 770 32.91 -0.19 19.16
C ASP A 770 33.35 1.19 18.66
N ASN A 771 32.65 1.73 17.66
CA ASN A 771 32.91 3.08 17.16
C ASN A 771 32.69 4.15 18.24
N LYS A 772 31.59 4.05 19.01
CA LYS A 772 31.29 4.98 20.10
C LYS A 772 32.37 4.97 21.18
N ASP A 773 32.83 3.79 21.54
CA ASP A 773 33.86 3.62 22.58
C ASP A 773 35.19 4.23 22.12
N ARG A 774 35.60 4.02 20.87
CA ARG A 774 36.81 4.62 20.28
C ARG A 774 36.72 6.14 20.21
N THR A 775 35.60 6.68 19.74
CA THR A 775 35.36 8.13 19.74
C THR A 775 35.45 8.71 21.15
N ALA A 776 34.83 8.05 22.14
CA ALA A 776 34.88 8.49 23.53
C ALA A 776 36.32 8.49 24.09
N GLN A 777 37.11 7.47 23.75
CA GLN A 777 38.53 7.40 24.11
C GLN A 777 39.33 8.56 23.50
N LYS A 778 39.14 8.86 22.21
CA LYS A 778 39.79 10.00 21.54
C LYS A 778 39.45 11.34 22.16
N ILE A 779 38.17 11.55 22.51
CA ILE A 779 37.74 12.77 23.21
C ILE A 779 38.36 12.85 24.61
N ALA A 780 38.38 11.74 25.35
CA ALA A 780 38.98 11.69 26.69
C ALA A 780 40.50 11.97 26.63
N GLU A 781 41.18 11.44 25.64
CA GLU A 781 42.59 11.73 25.38
C GLU A 781 42.80 13.21 25.06
N TYR A 782 42.04 13.76 24.11
CA TYR A 782 42.12 15.19 23.76
C TYR A 782 41.95 16.09 24.98
N ARG A 783 40.99 15.81 25.87
CA ARG A 783 40.78 16.58 27.11
C ARG A 783 42.00 16.55 28.05
N ARG A 784 42.82 15.50 27.98
CA ARG A 784 44.03 15.34 28.80
C ARG A 784 45.25 16.03 28.17
N ILE A 785 45.42 15.94 26.85
CA ILE A 785 46.66 16.35 26.16
C ILE A 785 46.52 17.55 25.23
N GLY A 786 45.29 17.95 24.88
CA GLY A 786 44.99 19.10 24.01
C GLY A 786 45.16 18.86 22.50
N VAL A 787 45.49 17.65 22.07
CA VAL A 787 45.69 17.27 20.66
C VAL A 787 45.10 15.88 20.39
N LEU A 788 44.59 15.64 19.18
CA LEU A 788 44.16 14.32 18.73
C LEU A 788 45.33 13.61 18.04
N ASP A 789 45.61 12.37 18.42
CA ASP A 789 46.58 11.54 17.71
C ASP A 789 45.99 11.02 16.39
N GLU A 790 46.57 11.46 15.28
CA GLU A 790 46.19 11.12 13.91
C GLU A 790 47.13 10.09 13.27
N GLY A 791 48.22 9.70 13.94
CA GLY A 791 49.29 8.90 13.36
C GLY A 791 50.14 9.65 12.33
N GLN A 792 51.09 8.93 11.70
CA GLN A 792 51.95 9.48 10.65
C GLN A 792 51.29 9.27 9.27
N PRO A 793 51.30 10.30 8.39
CA PRO A 793 50.78 10.14 7.04
C PRO A 793 51.66 9.18 6.23
N LEU A 794 51.02 8.33 5.42
CA LEU A 794 51.68 7.48 4.44
C LEU A 794 52.20 8.30 3.24
N TRP A 795 51.51 9.39 2.94
CA TRP A 795 51.84 10.34 1.89
C TRP A 795 51.27 11.70 2.26
N GLU A 796 52.00 12.77 1.94
CA GLU A 796 51.55 14.15 2.19
C GLU A 796 51.95 15.11 1.07
N SER A 797 51.09 16.09 0.84
CA SER A 797 51.34 17.29 0.03
C SER A 797 50.76 18.51 0.74
N ASN A 798 50.92 19.70 0.15
CA ASN A 798 50.30 20.93 0.67
C ASN A 798 48.75 20.86 0.71
N GLN A 799 48.15 20.03 -0.15
CA GLN A 799 46.70 19.97 -0.34
C GLN A 799 46.04 18.82 0.45
N CYS A 800 46.75 17.72 0.68
CA CYS A 800 46.17 16.52 1.26
C CYS A 800 47.20 15.66 2.02
N LYS A 801 46.77 15.02 3.10
CA LYS A 801 47.50 13.96 3.81
C LYS A 801 46.73 12.65 3.72
N ILE A 802 47.43 11.53 3.55
CA ILE A 802 46.80 10.22 3.41
C ILE A 802 47.27 9.28 4.51
N PHE A 803 46.30 8.59 5.13
CA PHE A 803 46.51 7.66 6.24
C PHE A 803 45.84 6.32 5.91
N GLY A 804 46.29 5.23 6.53
CA GLY A 804 45.71 3.89 6.37
C GLY A 804 46.78 2.80 6.38
N LYS A 805 46.54 1.73 5.62
CA LYS A 805 47.55 0.69 5.36
C LYS A 805 48.45 1.11 4.19
N VAL A 806 49.73 0.74 4.26
CA VAL A 806 50.72 0.98 3.19
C VAL A 806 50.21 0.37 1.88
N LEU A 807 50.24 1.17 0.80
CA LEU A 807 49.94 0.75 -0.55
C LEU A 807 51.25 0.49 -1.32
N GLU A 808 51.26 -0.52 -2.18
CA GLU A 808 52.36 -0.71 -3.13
C GLU A 808 52.42 0.48 -4.10
N ASP A 809 53.63 0.84 -4.54
CA ASP A 809 53.93 1.96 -5.45
C ASP A 809 53.52 3.37 -4.98
N LEU A 810 53.17 3.55 -3.69
CA LEU A 810 52.80 4.85 -3.14
C LEU A 810 53.90 5.93 -3.29
N SER A 811 55.18 5.53 -3.26
CA SER A 811 56.32 6.44 -3.43
C SER A 811 56.40 7.11 -4.80
N ASN A 812 55.71 6.55 -5.81
CA ASN A 812 55.70 7.08 -7.17
C ASN A 812 54.56 8.08 -7.39
N ALA A 813 53.64 8.23 -6.43
CA ALA A 813 52.48 9.10 -6.57
C ALA A 813 52.85 10.57 -6.30
N SER A 814 52.49 11.44 -7.24
CA SER A 814 52.70 12.89 -7.18
C SER A 814 51.41 13.67 -6.89
N HIS A 815 50.24 13.02 -7.06
CA HIS A 815 48.93 13.63 -6.89
C HIS A 815 47.96 12.73 -6.10
N PRO A 816 47.05 13.26 -5.26
CA PRO A 816 46.10 12.46 -4.48
C PRO A 816 45.25 11.49 -5.35
N ARG A 817 44.91 11.93 -6.56
CA ARG A 817 44.19 11.13 -7.58
C ARG A 817 44.90 9.82 -7.94
N GLU A 818 46.24 9.82 -8.03
CA GLU A 818 47.03 8.62 -8.33
C GLU A 818 46.93 7.61 -7.18
N ILE A 819 46.86 8.11 -5.94
CA ILE A 819 46.75 7.28 -4.74
C ILE A 819 45.35 6.67 -4.61
N ILE A 820 44.31 7.46 -4.90
CA ILE A 820 42.95 6.93 -5.04
C ILE A 820 42.95 5.84 -6.11
N GLN A 821 43.58 6.06 -7.27
CA GLN A 821 43.63 5.05 -8.31
C GLN A 821 44.32 3.75 -7.85
N LEU A 822 45.47 3.85 -7.19
CA LEU A 822 46.18 2.70 -6.62
C LEU A 822 45.31 1.96 -5.60
N PHE A 823 44.58 2.69 -4.77
CA PHE A 823 43.64 2.09 -3.83
C PHE A 823 42.49 1.37 -4.54
N LEU A 824 41.86 2.01 -5.53
CA LEU A 824 40.74 1.45 -6.29
C LEU A 824 41.14 0.24 -7.15
N ASN A 825 42.40 0.12 -7.56
CA ASN A 825 42.90 -1.06 -8.28
C ASN A 825 42.84 -2.35 -7.44
N GLN A 826 42.63 -2.26 -6.13
CA GLN A 826 42.39 -3.41 -5.25
C GLN A 826 40.95 -3.93 -5.30
N ALA A 827 40.04 -3.21 -5.97
CA ALA A 827 38.66 -3.64 -6.11
C ALA A 827 38.56 -4.96 -6.87
N ARG A 828 37.76 -5.87 -6.32
CA ARG A 828 37.49 -7.21 -6.84
C ARG A 828 36.08 -7.26 -7.39
N LYS A 829 35.77 -8.33 -8.12
CA LYS A 829 34.39 -8.62 -8.51
C LYS A 829 33.50 -8.67 -7.26
N ASP A 830 32.30 -8.09 -7.35
CA ASP A 830 31.29 -8.01 -6.28
C ASP A 830 31.68 -7.12 -5.08
N ASP A 831 32.79 -6.38 -5.16
CA ASP A 831 33.09 -5.31 -4.20
C ASP A 831 32.19 -4.08 -4.43
N TYR A 832 32.01 -3.29 -3.38
CA TYR A 832 31.50 -1.93 -3.45
C TYR A 832 32.51 -0.94 -2.84
N ILE A 833 32.36 0.33 -3.19
CA ILE A 833 33.24 1.41 -2.75
C ILE A 833 32.40 2.39 -1.92
N ALA A 834 32.77 2.56 -0.65
CA ALA A 834 32.10 3.44 0.29
C ALA A 834 32.87 4.75 0.45
N ILE A 835 32.22 5.88 0.17
CA ILE A 835 32.74 7.21 0.42
C ILE A 835 32.17 7.71 1.75
N ASN A 836 33.01 7.81 2.77
CA ASN A 836 32.65 8.29 4.11
C ASN A 836 33.17 9.72 4.29
N ALA A 837 32.30 10.71 4.08
CA ALA A 837 32.67 12.12 4.05
C ALA A 837 32.37 12.82 5.39
N TYR A 838 33.41 13.15 6.15
CA TYR A 838 33.35 14.09 7.28
C TYR A 838 33.59 15.50 6.74
N LEU A 839 32.57 15.99 6.05
CA LEU A 839 32.52 17.22 5.29
C LEU A 839 31.12 17.85 5.45
N PRO A 840 30.96 19.16 5.23
CA PRO A 840 29.67 19.81 5.35
C PRO A 840 28.70 19.31 4.28
N ARG A 841 27.53 18.82 4.69
CA ARG A 841 26.45 18.42 3.78
C ARG A 841 25.77 19.66 3.22
N ASN A 842 26.33 20.20 2.14
CA ASN A 842 25.80 21.35 1.40
C ASN A 842 25.78 21.04 -0.12
N PRO A 843 25.10 21.86 -0.94
CA PRO A 843 24.97 21.58 -2.37
C PRO A 843 26.31 21.43 -3.11
N GLU A 844 27.28 22.29 -2.81
CA GLU A 844 28.62 22.27 -3.45
C GLU A 844 29.37 20.97 -3.15
N THR A 845 29.48 20.61 -1.87
CA THR A 845 30.16 19.40 -1.42
C THR A 845 29.45 18.15 -1.93
N THR A 846 28.12 18.15 -1.88
CA THR A 846 27.30 17.04 -2.39
C THR A 846 27.53 16.84 -3.89
N GLN A 847 27.53 17.92 -4.67
CA GLN A 847 27.78 17.86 -6.11
C GLN A 847 29.18 17.31 -6.42
N ALA A 848 30.21 17.78 -5.73
CA ALA A 848 31.58 17.31 -5.91
C ALA A 848 31.73 15.82 -5.57
N LEU A 849 31.15 15.37 -4.44
CA LEU A 849 31.17 13.97 -4.02
C LEU A 849 30.36 13.08 -4.97
N GLN A 850 29.26 13.57 -5.54
CA GLN A 850 28.49 12.83 -6.55
C GLN A 850 29.26 12.70 -7.87
N GLN A 851 30.02 13.73 -8.28
CA GLN A 851 30.92 13.63 -9.43
C GLN A 851 32.05 12.62 -9.18
N LEU A 852 32.68 12.65 -8.00
CA LEU A 852 33.67 11.65 -7.61
C LEU A 852 33.07 10.23 -7.63
N ARG A 853 31.90 10.06 -7.03
CA ARG A 853 31.15 8.79 -6.99
C ARG A 853 30.87 8.26 -8.40
N ARG A 854 30.42 9.13 -9.31
CA ARG A 854 30.18 8.79 -10.71
C ARG A 854 31.46 8.33 -11.40
N SER A 855 32.55 9.10 -11.28
CA SER A 855 33.85 8.75 -11.88
C SER A 855 34.37 7.39 -11.39
N ILE A 856 34.19 7.09 -10.11
CA ILE A 856 34.55 5.79 -9.52
C ILE A 856 33.72 4.67 -10.12
N LEU A 857 32.39 4.82 -10.19
CA LEU A 857 31.49 3.83 -10.78
C LEU A 857 31.80 3.60 -12.28
N GLU A 858 31.98 4.67 -13.05
CA GLU A 858 32.34 4.60 -14.48
C GLU A 858 33.70 3.96 -14.73
N LYS A 859 34.62 4.00 -13.77
CA LYS A 859 35.94 3.39 -13.91
C LYS A 859 35.97 1.93 -13.45
N THR A 860 35.37 1.66 -12.30
CA THR A 860 35.49 0.36 -11.62
C THR A 860 34.33 -0.60 -11.92
N GLY A 861 33.14 -0.08 -12.24
CA GLY A 861 31.91 -0.87 -12.32
C GLY A 861 31.36 -1.32 -10.96
N CYS A 862 32.08 -1.06 -9.87
CA CYS A 862 31.66 -1.40 -8.51
C CYS A 862 30.53 -0.49 -8.06
N ALA A 863 29.61 -1.02 -7.25
CA ALA A 863 28.64 -0.19 -6.55
C ALA A 863 29.30 0.85 -5.68
N THR A 864 28.69 2.01 -5.57
CA THR A 864 29.24 3.11 -4.79
C THR A 864 28.24 3.58 -3.75
N THR A 865 28.67 3.82 -2.51
CA THR A 865 27.85 4.47 -1.47
C THR A 865 28.47 5.80 -1.05
N LEU A 866 27.65 6.73 -0.57
CA LEU A 866 28.11 8.02 -0.06
C LEU A 866 27.39 8.33 1.26
N GLY A 867 28.15 8.38 2.34
CA GLY A 867 27.65 8.74 3.67
C GLY A 867 28.32 9.99 4.20
N PHE A 868 27.53 10.92 4.75
CA PHE A 868 28.05 12.07 5.51
C PHE A 868 28.24 11.69 6.98
N GLY A 869 29.41 11.96 7.54
CA GLY A 869 29.73 11.72 8.94
C GLY A 869 29.18 12.84 9.82
N PRO A 870 28.81 12.56 11.09
CA PRO A 870 28.71 11.24 11.72
C PRO A 870 27.41 10.49 11.41
N ARG A 871 26.47 11.05 10.64
CA ARG A 871 25.17 10.44 10.32
C ARG A 871 25.29 8.97 9.88
N PHE A 872 26.20 8.66 8.95
CA PHE A 872 26.34 7.28 8.46
C PHE A 872 26.77 6.28 9.55
N LEU A 873 27.40 6.74 10.65
CA LEU A 873 27.74 5.86 11.78
C LEU A 873 26.50 5.29 12.46
N HIS A 874 25.36 5.98 12.32
CA HIS A 874 24.03 5.58 12.77
C HIS A 874 23.11 5.19 11.59
N SER A 875 23.69 4.78 10.45
CA SER A 875 23.00 4.09 9.37
C SER A 875 23.87 2.92 8.84
N THR A 876 24.72 3.16 7.87
CA THR A 876 25.57 2.14 7.22
C THR A 876 26.76 1.70 8.05
N GLY A 877 27.06 2.39 9.16
CA GLY A 877 28.16 2.07 10.07
C GLY A 877 28.13 0.63 10.56
N GLN A 878 26.97 0.09 10.89
CA GLN A 878 26.81 -1.33 11.25
C GLN A 878 27.25 -2.25 10.10
N LEU A 879 26.76 -2.02 8.88
CA LEU A 879 27.15 -2.77 7.68
C LEU A 879 28.65 -2.68 7.37
N HIS A 880 29.25 -1.50 7.52
CA HIS A 880 30.67 -1.29 7.23
C HIS A 880 31.60 -2.16 8.10
N LYS A 881 31.20 -2.45 9.34
CA LYS A 881 32.00 -3.24 10.29
C LYS A 881 31.52 -4.68 10.41
N GLY A 882 30.22 -4.91 10.48
CA GLY A 882 29.60 -6.23 10.66
C GLY A 882 29.26 -6.98 9.37
N GLY A 883 29.14 -6.28 8.24
CA GLY A 883 28.75 -6.85 6.95
C GLY A 883 29.86 -7.62 6.21
N PRO A 884 29.61 -8.00 4.94
CA PRO A 884 30.57 -8.74 4.13
C PRO A 884 31.88 -7.97 3.93
N ASP A 885 33.01 -8.67 3.82
CA ASP A 885 34.32 -8.07 3.51
C ASP A 885 34.51 -7.76 2.02
N ARG A 886 33.57 -6.98 1.50
CA ARG A 886 33.45 -6.61 0.09
C ARG A 886 33.50 -5.11 -0.15
N ALA A 887 34.12 -4.36 0.77
CA ALA A 887 34.13 -2.91 0.74
C ALA A 887 35.55 -2.34 0.65
N LEU A 888 35.70 -1.30 -0.17
CA LEU A 888 36.82 -0.36 -0.12
C LEU A 888 36.30 0.97 0.44
N PHE A 889 36.88 1.44 1.54
CA PHE A 889 36.47 2.66 2.23
C PHE A 889 37.39 3.83 1.89
N LEU A 890 36.81 4.88 1.30
CA LEU A 890 37.42 6.19 1.12
C LEU A 890 36.87 7.13 2.19
N GLN A 891 37.60 7.31 3.28
CA GLN A 891 37.24 8.29 4.31
C GLN A 891 37.82 9.65 3.92
N ILE A 892 36.99 10.69 3.84
CA ILE A 892 37.42 12.05 3.49
C ILE A 892 37.16 12.97 4.67
N THR A 893 38.18 13.70 5.10
CA THR A 893 38.12 14.66 6.22
C THR A 893 38.72 15.99 5.75
N ARG A 894 38.41 17.10 6.44
CA ARG A 894 38.98 18.43 6.13
C ARG A 894 39.54 19.12 7.35
N GLU A 895 40.45 20.07 7.09
CA GLU A 895 40.83 21.06 8.08
C GLU A 895 39.69 22.05 8.29
N ILE A 896 39.38 22.35 9.55
CA ILE A 896 38.25 23.19 9.93
C ILE A 896 38.76 24.61 10.13
N SER A 897 38.29 25.54 9.29
CA SER A 897 38.69 26.95 9.34
C SER A 897 37.98 27.74 10.42
N GLU A 898 36.70 27.41 10.69
CA GLU A 898 35.87 28.04 11.71
C GLU A 898 35.19 26.96 12.54
N ASP A 899 35.49 26.93 13.83
CA ASP A 899 35.00 25.91 14.75
C ASP A 899 34.03 26.50 15.78
N VAL A 900 33.23 25.64 16.40
CA VAL A 900 32.18 26.02 17.35
C VAL A 900 32.38 25.28 18.66
N VAL A 901 32.49 26.03 19.76
CA VAL A 901 32.61 25.48 21.11
C VAL A 901 31.32 24.77 21.51
N ILE A 902 31.43 23.58 22.12
CA ILE A 902 30.31 22.90 22.76
C ILE A 902 30.26 23.35 24.24
N PRO A 903 29.24 24.12 24.66
CA PRO A 903 29.17 24.63 26.02
C PRO A 903 29.25 23.52 27.07
N GLY A 904 30.11 23.70 28.07
CA GLY A 904 30.25 22.76 29.19
C GLY A 904 31.01 21.45 28.89
N GLN A 905 31.43 21.19 27.65
CA GLN A 905 32.08 19.91 27.28
C GLN A 905 33.60 19.99 27.09
N GLY A 906 34.19 21.20 27.10
CA GLY A 906 35.64 21.42 27.00
C GLY A 906 36.25 21.02 25.66
N ILE A 907 35.43 20.91 24.62
CA ILE A 907 35.81 20.58 23.24
C ILE A 907 34.94 21.41 22.27
N THR A 908 35.30 21.40 20.99
CA THR A 908 34.51 21.98 19.91
C THR A 908 33.83 20.90 19.08
N PHE A 909 32.87 21.30 18.25
CA PHE A 909 32.22 20.43 17.27
C PHE A 909 33.22 19.85 16.26
N GLY A 910 34.23 20.62 15.85
CA GLY A 910 35.26 20.15 14.93
C GLY A 910 36.18 19.09 15.53
N ILE A 911 36.54 19.24 16.81
CA ILE A 911 37.27 18.19 17.55
C ILE A 911 36.41 16.94 17.70
N MET A 912 35.10 17.10 17.95
CA MET A 912 34.17 15.98 18.05
C MET A 912 34.06 15.23 16.71
N GLU A 913 33.85 15.93 15.60
CA GLU A 913 33.79 15.35 14.25
C GLU A 913 35.11 14.63 13.90
N ARG A 914 36.26 15.25 14.17
CA ARG A 914 37.57 14.64 13.93
C ARG A 914 37.76 13.37 14.77
N ALA A 915 37.37 13.39 16.04
CA ALA A 915 37.41 12.21 16.91
C ALA A 915 36.48 11.09 16.42
N GLN A 916 35.32 11.44 15.84
CA GLN A 916 34.42 10.48 15.20
C GLN A 916 35.06 9.85 13.96
N ALA A 917 35.73 10.63 13.11
CA ALA A 917 36.43 10.13 11.93
C ALA A 917 37.58 9.18 12.28
N LEU A 918 38.40 9.54 13.26
CA LEU A 918 39.51 8.71 13.73
C LEU A 918 39.01 7.42 14.39
N GLY A 919 37.95 7.51 15.21
CA GLY A 919 37.33 6.32 15.82
C GLY A 919 36.78 5.35 14.78
N ASP A 920 36.16 5.86 13.71
CA ASP A 920 35.67 5.06 12.59
C ASP A 920 36.81 4.38 11.83
N LEU A 921 37.88 5.12 11.52
CA LEU A 921 39.06 4.58 10.86
C LEU A 921 39.69 3.45 11.68
N GLU A 922 39.83 3.64 12.99
CA GLU A 922 40.37 2.62 13.89
C GLU A 922 39.48 1.38 13.97
N ALA A 923 38.15 1.55 14.02
CA ALA A 923 37.20 0.43 14.00
C ALA A 923 37.32 -0.38 12.69
N LEU A 924 37.40 0.30 11.55
CA LEU A 924 37.58 -0.33 10.23
C LEU A 924 38.91 -1.09 10.16
N LEU A 925 40.01 -0.48 10.61
CA LEU A 925 41.33 -1.12 10.64
C LEU A 925 41.39 -2.32 11.58
N ALA A 926 40.75 -2.24 12.74
CA ALA A 926 40.66 -3.35 13.70
C ALA A 926 39.89 -4.56 13.11
N ARG A 927 38.93 -4.29 12.22
CA ARG A 927 38.22 -5.31 11.42
C ARG A 927 38.93 -5.69 10.13
N GLN A 928 40.17 -5.23 9.94
CA GLN A 928 41.02 -5.48 8.78
C GLN A 928 40.41 -5.02 7.45
N ARG A 929 39.44 -4.08 7.48
CA ARG A 929 38.84 -3.53 6.27
C ARG A 929 39.88 -2.82 5.40
N ARG A 930 39.61 -2.76 4.09
CA ARG A 930 40.39 -1.98 3.13
C ARG A 930 39.95 -0.53 3.22
N VAL A 931 40.76 0.31 3.86
CA VAL A 931 40.42 1.72 4.11
C VAL A 931 41.64 2.61 3.92
N ILE A 932 41.40 3.78 3.31
CA ILE A 932 42.30 4.92 3.36
C ILE A 932 41.53 6.15 3.83
N ARG A 933 42.21 7.03 4.58
CA ARG A 933 41.70 8.34 4.97
C ARG A 933 42.46 9.41 4.22
N LEU A 934 41.74 10.21 3.45
CA LEU A 934 42.22 11.42 2.80
C LEU A 934 41.85 12.62 3.67
N HIS A 935 42.84 13.37 4.10
CA HIS A 935 42.66 14.55 4.92
C HIS A 935 43.05 15.80 4.12
N LEU A 936 42.03 16.55 3.70
CA LEU A 936 42.17 17.79 2.92
C LEU A 936 42.65 18.91 3.83
N THR A 937 43.88 19.38 3.60
CA THR A 937 44.48 20.49 4.36
C THR A 937 44.12 21.83 3.72
N THR A 938 44.48 22.02 2.45
CA THR A 938 44.09 23.16 1.61
C THR A 938 43.39 22.75 0.32
N GLY A 939 43.37 21.45 0.00
CA GLY A 939 42.70 20.89 -1.16
C GLY A 939 41.18 20.82 -1.02
N GLN A 940 40.50 20.58 -2.13
CA GLN A 940 39.06 20.42 -2.24
C GLN A 940 38.70 19.02 -2.74
N VAL A 941 37.42 18.63 -2.64
CA VAL A 941 36.96 17.33 -3.15
C VAL A 941 37.18 17.22 -4.67
N GLN A 942 37.10 18.33 -5.40
CA GLN A 942 37.32 18.42 -6.84
C GLN A 942 38.73 17.96 -7.23
N ASP A 943 39.73 18.13 -6.36
CA ASP A 943 41.11 17.68 -6.60
C ASP A 943 41.23 16.14 -6.58
N LEU A 944 40.18 15.43 -6.15
CA LEU A 944 40.14 13.97 -6.05
C LEU A 944 39.53 13.27 -7.28
N ILE A 945 38.87 14.02 -8.18
CA ILE A 945 38.16 13.54 -9.38
C ILE A 945 39.16 13.34 -10.55
#